data_AF-A0A2E7RIL5-F1
#
_entry.id   AF-A0A2E7RIL5-F1
#
_cell.length_a   1.000
_cell.length_b   1.000
_cell.length_c   1.000
_cell.angle_alpha   90.00
_cell.angle_beta   90.00
_cell.angle_gamma   90.00
#
_symmetry.space_group_name_H-M   'P 1'
#
loop_
_entity.id
_entity.type
_entity.pdbx_description
1 polymer ?
#
loop_
_entity_poly.entity_id
_entity_poly.type
_entity_poly.pdbx_seq_one_letter_code
_entity_poly.pdbx_strand_id
1 'polypeptide(L)'
;MKPTPLIAGLLATVGVAALVSGPNRPLDASALLPEVVQSADVAYHAAAIYHSPGNPPLEDAWLLVRDGKVAGLARSAEELPPLISVVELGETILIPGLVAADTSLTGEGFMGDHALGAHRRAMDSWTPEMNTSSILSRGVTTTYLAPAKKRLIGGRGAVVKMAGERVLLNASDLQVNLTSEVYSTPAFYRPPVPPTAENPVRPTDVQPASSLAGALMVMREQVERDESSAHGRAMTAFQKSNAGIRFVARKANEIRGAIELSDVLKKPAVIQGCAEVGQVNPALFDSSKAQAIFEIPLFLTMPSLGSSWVDSDLDLASWTSAALVPSGRAQWTWLLEAAASAVGYGMDEHSALAGITSNAAKALGVGDSVGSLLPGFDADFVQMSAAPLDPAGRVLEVWVDGSSVWKWSNLENTSNATVLRAGTVWTGKGAPFTGGAEVLLADGKVVSVGPRVPHPTGARIVDAGAEAHITPGFIDARGTLGLGSRERPDASVTLGLLAAGSRWDKGWQRVAGAGVTTMAVVPESLASTGTRTQALKTSARTSEAAFVRGHDLVYFDASGGHRLQNADALRKTLERGKKYFEKWEKYRADRAKWETENATKEASVRAESEETLRKRLAQPGAGEEEKEEVEEKEEVAGEVEEKK
;
A
#
# COMPACT_ATOMS: atom_id res chain seq x y z
N MET A 1 26.77 -3.99 72.64
CA MET A 1 27.71 -3.91 71.49
C MET A 1 26.87 -3.74 70.22
N LYS A 2 27.08 -2.66 69.46
CA LYS A 2 26.63 -2.49 68.06
C LYS A 2 27.52 -3.37 67.13
N PRO A 3 27.24 -3.58 65.82
CA PRO A 3 26.28 -2.85 64.96
C PRO A 3 25.42 -3.67 63.95
N THR A 4 24.44 -2.94 63.41
CA THR A 4 23.80 -2.94 62.07
C THR A 4 24.69 -3.31 60.86
N PRO A 5 24.15 -3.70 59.67
CA PRO A 5 23.28 -2.90 58.76
C PRO A 5 22.00 -3.66 58.30
N LEU A 6 20.83 -3.09 57.98
CA LEU A 6 20.41 -1.94 57.15
C LEU A 6 20.64 -2.17 55.64
N ILE A 7 19.70 -2.88 54.99
CA ILE A 7 19.35 -2.69 53.57
C ILE A 7 17.83 -2.60 53.49
N ALA A 8 17.36 -1.43 53.07
CA ALA A 8 15.98 -1.12 52.76
C ALA A 8 15.64 -1.63 51.35
N GLY A 9 14.47 -2.26 51.23
CA GLY A 9 13.84 -2.59 49.96
C GLY A 9 12.34 -2.39 50.12
N LEU A 10 11.90 -1.16 49.86
CA LEU A 10 10.50 -0.74 49.92
C LEU A 10 9.77 -1.30 48.67
N LEU A 11 9.15 -2.47 48.80
CA LEU A 11 8.19 -2.98 47.81
C LEU A 11 6.84 -2.31 48.09
N ALA A 12 6.59 -1.20 47.41
CA ALA A 12 5.27 -0.60 47.34
C ALA A 12 4.37 -1.50 46.47
N THR A 13 3.49 -2.25 47.13
CA THR A 13 2.40 -2.99 46.50
C THR A 13 1.39 -2.00 45.91
N VAL A 14 1.41 -1.80 44.59
CA VAL A 14 0.29 -1.20 43.86
C VAL A 14 -0.76 -2.29 43.70
N GLY A 15 -1.81 -2.22 44.51
CA GLY A 15 -2.99 -3.06 44.38
C GLY A 15 -3.81 -2.60 43.18
N VAL A 16 -3.69 -3.31 42.06
CA VAL A 16 -4.68 -3.25 40.98
C VAL A 16 -5.94 -3.94 41.50
N ALA A 17 -6.94 -3.14 41.87
CA ALA A 17 -8.28 -3.65 42.14
C ALA A 17 -8.85 -4.19 40.83
N ALA A 18 -9.08 -5.51 40.78
CA ALA A 18 -9.67 -6.20 39.66
C ALA A 18 -11.10 -5.69 39.39
N LEU A 19 -11.27 -4.87 38.36
CA LEU A 19 -12.56 -4.71 37.67
C LEU A 19 -12.75 -5.94 36.76
N VAL A 20 -13.33 -6.99 37.33
CA VAL A 20 -13.90 -8.08 36.54
C VAL A 20 -15.25 -7.58 36.00
N SER A 21 -15.25 -7.01 34.79
CA SER A 21 -16.47 -6.68 34.05
C SER A 21 -16.85 -7.84 33.12
N GLY A 22 -18.08 -8.34 33.23
CA GLY A 22 -18.62 -9.37 32.32
C GLY A 22 -18.78 -8.90 30.86
N PRO A 23 -18.93 -9.82 29.91
CA PRO A 23 -18.63 -9.61 28.48
C PRO A 23 -19.66 -8.80 27.66
N ASN A 24 -20.77 -8.34 28.25
CA ASN A 24 -21.88 -7.69 27.50
C ASN A 24 -22.34 -6.35 28.09
N ARG A 25 -21.44 -5.59 28.73
CA ARG A 25 -21.67 -4.16 28.91
C ARG A 25 -20.78 -3.40 27.91
N PRO A 26 -21.32 -2.46 27.12
CA PRO A 26 -20.44 -1.44 26.55
C PRO A 26 -19.62 -0.87 27.71
N LEU A 27 -18.30 -0.78 27.54
CA LEU A 27 -17.47 0.02 28.44
C LEU A 27 -18.14 1.39 28.50
N ASP A 28 -18.70 1.73 29.66
CA ASP A 28 -19.34 3.03 29.85
C ASP A 28 -18.23 4.08 29.80
N ALA A 29 -17.95 4.56 28.58
CA ALA A 29 -16.91 5.53 28.27
C ALA A 29 -17.18 6.88 28.95
N SER A 30 -18.40 7.11 29.45
CA SER A 30 -18.75 8.29 30.24
C SER A 30 -18.28 8.19 31.71
N ALA A 31 -17.94 6.99 32.18
CA ALA A 31 -17.58 6.71 33.58
C ALA A 31 -16.06 6.62 33.85
N LEU A 32 -15.22 6.66 32.82
CA LEU A 32 -13.77 6.82 32.98
C LEU A 32 -13.45 8.31 33.03
N LEU A 33 -13.61 8.92 34.22
CA LEU A 33 -12.92 10.17 34.51
C LEU A 33 -11.43 9.94 34.24
N PRO A 34 -10.75 10.79 33.45
CA PRO A 34 -9.33 10.62 33.24
C PRO A 34 -8.64 10.70 34.60
N GLU A 35 -7.88 9.67 34.97
CA GLU A 35 -6.88 9.85 36.01
C GLU A 35 -6.05 11.06 35.61
N VAL A 36 -5.88 12.03 36.52
CA VAL A 36 -5.04 13.20 36.30
C VAL A 36 -3.65 12.69 35.92
N VAL A 37 -3.33 12.77 34.63
CA VAL A 37 -2.08 12.26 34.08
C VAL A 37 -0.97 13.13 34.66
N GLN A 38 -0.17 12.58 35.58
CA GLN A 38 0.88 13.37 36.26
C GLN A 38 2.08 13.69 35.36
N SER A 39 2.21 13.01 34.22
CA SER A 39 3.25 13.25 33.20
C SER A 39 2.91 12.55 31.88
N ALA A 40 2.95 13.30 30.77
CA ALA A 40 2.90 12.79 29.39
C ALA A 40 3.88 13.58 28.52
N ASP A 41 4.33 12.99 27.41
CA ASP A 41 5.39 13.57 26.57
C ASP A 41 4.81 14.60 25.59
N VAL A 42 3.68 14.25 24.97
CA VAL A 42 3.00 15.05 23.95
C VAL A 42 1.48 14.95 24.11
N ALA A 43 0.79 16.07 23.90
CA ALA A 43 -0.67 16.12 23.76
C ALA A 43 -1.04 16.52 22.33
N TYR A 44 -1.90 15.76 21.68
CA TYR A 44 -2.42 16.06 20.35
C TYR A 44 -3.84 16.61 20.46
N HIS A 45 -4.04 17.86 20.06
CA HIS A 45 -5.36 18.49 20.00
C HIS A 45 -5.99 18.24 18.63
N ALA A 46 -7.25 17.81 18.61
CA ALA A 46 -8.00 17.55 17.38
C ALA A 46 -9.47 17.92 17.54
N ALA A 47 -10.12 18.25 16.42
CA ALA A 47 -11.54 18.62 16.40
C ALA A 47 -12.44 17.49 16.91
N ALA A 48 -12.11 16.23 16.60
CA ALA A 48 -12.81 15.07 17.16
C ALA A 48 -11.85 13.88 17.34
N ILE A 49 -11.99 13.15 18.44
CA ILE A 49 -11.21 11.95 18.76
C ILE A 49 -12.14 10.75 18.96
N TYR A 50 -12.05 9.78 18.05
CA TYR A 50 -12.78 8.51 18.11
C TYR A 50 -12.07 7.52 19.04
N HIS A 51 -11.94 7.88 20.31
CA HIS A 51 -11.14 7.11 21.26
C HIS A 51 -11.69 5.70 21.53
N SER A 52 -13.01 5.53 21.41
CA SER A 52 -13.73 4.27 21.49
C SER A 52 -14.64 4.15 20.27
N PRO A 53 -14.18 3.50 19.18
CA PRO A 53 -14.86 3.47 17.87
C PRO A 53 -16.35 3.09 17.89
N GLY A 54 -16.78 2.26 18.83
CA GLY A 54 -18.20 1.86 19.03
C GLY A 54 -19.05 2.90 19.76
N ASN A 55 -18.51 4.08 20.05
CA ASN A 55 -19.17 5.19 20.73
C ASN A 55 -18.95 6.50 19.94
N PRO A 56 -19.76 7.54 20.22
CA PRO A 56 -19.52 8.88 19.68
C PRO A 56 -18.13 9.43 20.04
N PRO A 57 -17.52 10.26 19.17
CA PRO A 57 -16.20 10.83 19.43
C PRO A 57 -16.25 11.87 20.57
N LEU A 58 -15.08 12.16 21.13
CA LEU A 58 -14.88 13.35 21.96
C LEU A 58 -14.59 14.55 21.05
N GLU A 59 -15.47 15.53 21.07
CA GLU A 59 -15.28 16.80 20.36
C GLU A 59 -14.29 17.69 21.13
N ASP A 60 -13.45 18.43 20.38
CA ASP A 60 -12.49 19.42 20.88
C ASP A 60 -11.65 18.89 22.06
N ALA A 61 -10.90 17.82 21.81
CA ALA A 61 -10.24 17.03 22.85
C ALA A 61 -8.74 16.83 22.58
N TRP A 62 -8.02 16.40 23.61
CA TRP A 62 -6.59 16.11 23.57
C TRP A 62 -6.33 14.62 23.80
N LEU A 63 -5.50 14.03 22.95
CA LEU A 63 -4.90 12.71 23.16
C LEU A 63 -3.53 12.87 23.81
N LEU A 64 -3.34 12.31 25.01
CA LEU A 64 -2.07 12.35 25.72
C LEU A 64 -1.29 11.07 25.44
N VAL A 65 -0.04 11.21 24.99
CA VAL A 65 0.86 10.11 24.67
C VAL A 65 2.10 10.18 25.54
N ARG A 66 2.54 9.02 26.03
CA ARG A 66 3.77 8.86 26.82
C ARG A 66 4.42 7.53 26.48
N ASP A 67 5.74 7.54 26.23
CA ASP A 67 6.53 6.32 26.01
C ASP A 67 5.90 5.39 24.94
N GLY A 68 5.33 5.99 23.89
CA GLY A 68 4.66 5.27 22.80
C GLY A 68 3.28 4.67 23.13
N LYS A 69 2.72 4.98 24.30
CA LYS A 69 1.40 4.53 24.75
C LYS A 69 0.46 5.70 25.00
N VAL A 70 -0.85 5.44 24.92
CA VAL A 70 -1.89 6.38 25.32
C VAL A 70 -1.85 6.53 26.84
N ALA A 71 -1.52 7.73 27.31
CA ALA A 71 -1.50 8.05 28.73
C ALA A 71 -2.89 8.46 29.23
N GLY A 72 -3.69 9.09 28.38
CA GLY A 72 -5.02 9.57 28.75
C GLY A 72 -5.66 10.42 27.67
N LEU A 73 -6.83 10.97 28.01
CA LEU A 73 -7.58 11.94 27.21
C LEU A 73 -7.88 13.14 28.09
N ALA A 74 -7.87 14.33 27.51
CA ALA A 74 -8.30 15.56 28.19
C ALA A 74 -9.38 16.26 27.36
N ARG A 75 -10.34 16.90 28.05
CA ARG A 75 -11.44 17.67 27.43
C ARG A 75 -11.22 19.17 27.49
N SER A 76 -10.21 19.61 28.23
CA SER A 76 -9.86 21.02 28.32
C SER A 76 -8.37 21.20 28.57
N ALA A 77 -7.84 22.37 28.22
CA ALA A 77 -6.43 22.69 28.41
C ALA A 77 -6.01 22.68 29.90
N GLU A 78 -6.95 22.87 30.83
CA GLU A 78 -6.69 22.82 32.28
C GLU A 78 -6.41 21.40 32.79
N GLU A 79 -6.84 20.36 32.08
CA GLU A 79 -6.58 18.95 32.41
C GLU A 79 -5.18 18.50 31.95
N LEU A 80 -4.47 19.33 31.17
CA LEU A 80 -3.15 19.00 30.64
C LEU A 80 -2.04 19.10 31.71
N PRO A 81 -1.07 18.18 31.72
CA PRO A 81 0.08 18.27 32.59
C PRO A 81 0.89 19.55 32.32
N PRO A 82 1.46 20.20 33.35
CA PRO A 82 2.28 21.39 33.15
C PRO A 82 3.50 21.08 32.28
N LEU A 83 3.84 21.99 31.36
CA LEU A 83 4.99 21.91 30.44
C LEU A 83 4.93 20.78 29.38
N ILE A 84 3.75 20.19 29.14
CA ILE A 84 3.58 19.22 28.05
C ILE A 84 3.75 19.88 26.67
N SER A 85 4.33 19.14 25.71
CA SER A 85 4.37 19.59 24.32
C SER A 85 3.01 19.41 23.67
N VAL A 86 2.41 20.47 23.15
CA VAL A 86 1.11 20.41 22.47
C VAL A 86 1.31 20.44 20.95
N VAL A 87 0.66 19.51 20.26
CA VAL A 87 0.57 19.44 18.80
C VAL A 87 -0.86 19.75 18.39
N GLU A 88 -1.04 20.91 17.77
CA GLU A 88 -2.32 21.38 17.25
C GLU A 88 -2.60 20.76 15.88
N LEU A 89 -3.62 19.91 15.78
CA LEU A 89 -4.03 19.28 14.53
C LEU A 89 -5.20 20.00 13.84
N GLY A 90 -5.70 21.11 14.42
CA GLY A 90 -6.74 21.96 13.86
C GLY A 90 -8.06 21.22 13.63
N GLU A 91 -8.72 21.47 12.50
CA GLU A 91 -10.02 20.87 12.14
C GLU A 91 -9.97 19.38 11.78
N THR A 92 -8.82 18.72 11.97
CA THR A 92 -8.67 17.30 11.64
C THR A 92 -9.14 16.42 12.80
N ILE A 93 -9.42 15.16 12.48
CA ILE A 93 -9.89 14.18 13.46
C ILE A 93 -8.84 13.10 13.72
N LEU A 94 -8.96 12.41 14.84
CA LEU A 94 -8.14 11.25 15.19
C LEU A 94 -9.00 10.00 15.33
N ILE A 95 -8.54 8.91 14.72
CA ILE A 95 -9.07 7.55 14.94
C ILE A 95 -7.96 6.61 15.41
N PRO A 96 -8.28 5.47 16.06
CA PRO A 96 -7.30 4.43 16.28
C PRO A 96 -6.79 3.87 14.96
N GLY A 97 -5.55 3.37 14.95
CA GLY A 97 -4.99 2.68 13.81
C GLY A 97 -5.88 1.53 13.34
N LEU A 98 -6.09 1.43 12.03
CA LEU A 98 -6.97 0.41 11.47
C LEU A 98 -6.31 -0.98 11.58
N VAL A 99 -7.14 -1.98 11.85
CA VAL A 99 -6.71 -3.36 12.09
C VAL A 99 -7.25 -4.27 10.98
N ALA A 100 -6.36 -4.77 10.14
CA ALA A 100 -6.71 -5.74 9.11
C ALA A 100 -6.78 -7.16 9.70
N ALA A 101 -8.00 -7.63 9.99
CA ALA A 101 -8.24 -8.95 10.60
C ALA A 101 -7.97 -10.15 9.67
N ASP A 102 -7.72 -9.89 8.38
CA ASP A 102 -7.27 -10.84 7.38
C ASP A 102 -6.43 -10.15 6.29
N THR A 103 -5.39 -10.83 5.79
CA THR A 103 -4.55 -10.30 4.71
C THR A 103 -4.09 -11.40 3.74
N SER A 104 -3.56 -10.98 2.59
CA SER A 104 -2.84 -11.82 1.64
C SER A 104 -1.33 -11.58 1.65
N LEU A 105 -0.79 -10.93 2.69
CA LEU A 105 0.64 -10.56 2.80
C LEU A 105 1.59 -11.77 2.77
N THR A 106 1.12 -12.91 3.23
CA THR A 106 1.83 -14.20 3.29
C THR A 106 1.50 -15.12 2.11
N GLY A 107 0.79 -14.62 1.09
CA GLY A 107 0.42 -15.33 -0.13
C GLY A 107 -0.98 -15.99 -0.13
N GLU A 108 -1.53 -16.22 -1.32
CA GLU A 108 -2.86 -16.84 -1.50
C GLU A 108 -2.80 -18.37 -1.55
N GLY A 109 -2.72 -19.00 -0.38
CA GLY A 109 -3.33 -20.32 -0.13
C GLY A 109 -2.72 -21.58 -0.78
N PHE A 110 -1.85 -21.51 -1.79
CA PHE A 110 -1.17 -22.71 -2.34
C PHE A 110 0.07 -23.14 -1.54
N MET A 111 0.33 -22.49 -0.41
CA MET A 111 1.51 -22.73 0.42
C MET A 111 1.49 -24.15 1.04
N GLY A 112 2.37 -25.01 0.54
CA GLY A 112 2.80 -26.26 1.17
C GLY A 112 2.10 -27.52 0.67
N ASP A 113 2.81 -28.64 0.68
CA ASP A 113 2.41 -29.86 -0.04
C ASP A 113 1.27 -30.63 0.61
N HIS A 114 1.04 -30.42 1.92
CA HIS A 114 0.13 -31.21 2.74
C HIS A 114 -1.13 -30.47 3.21
N ALA A 115 -2.25 -31.19 3.31
CA ALA A 115 -3.51 -30.71 3.85
C ALA A 115 -3.44 -30.37 5.35
N LEU A 116 -2.59 -31.08 6.10
CA LEU A 116 -2.39 -30.88 7.53
C LEU A 116 -1.02 -30.23 7.77
N GLY A 117 -1.01 -29.03 8.38
CA GLY A 117 0.25 -28.30 8.58
C GLY A 117 0.25 -27.37 9.77
N ALA A 118 -0.18 -27.84 10.94
CA ALA A 118 -0.16 -27.06 12.19
C ALA A 118 1.22 -26.48 12.58
N HIS A 119 2.30 -27.05 12.07
CA HIS A 119 3.66 -26.57 12.32
C HIS A 119 4.05 -25.36 11.46
N ARG A 120 3.30 -25.07 10.39
CA ARG A 120 3.53 -23.90 9.54
C ARG A 120 3.21 -22.63 10.32
N ARG A 121 4.01 -21.59 10.16
CA ARG A 121 3.76 -20.28 10.76
C ARG A 121 3.66 -19.24 9.65
N ALA A 122 2.65 -18.40 9.71
CA ALA A 122 2.49 -17.31 8.76
C ALA A 122 3.70 -16.35 8.78
N MET A 123 4.32 -16.17 9.96
CA MET A 123 5.54 -15.37 10.13
C MET A 123 6.72 -15.82 9.26
N ASP A 124 6.82 -17.12 8.94
CA ASP A 124 7.94 -17.63 8.12
C ASP A 124 7.86 -17.14 6.66
N SER A 125 6.70 -16.63 6.22
CA SER A 125 6.46 -16.06 4.89
C SER A 125 6.49 -14.53 4.85
N TRP A 126 6.65 -13.85 5.99
CA TRP A 126 6.58 -12.39 6.08
C TRP A 126 7.97 -11.76 6.15
N THR A 127 8.15 -10.63 5.45
CA THR A 127 9.42 -9.90 5.40
C THR A 127 9.31 -8.61 6.22
N PRO A 128 9.95 -8.52 7.40
CA PRO A 128 9.86 -7.35 8.27
C PRO A 128 10.39 -6.07 7.65
N GLU A 129 11.24 -6.10 6.63
CA GLU A 129 11.83 -4.92 6.00
C GLU A 129 11.02 -4.40 4.80
N MET A 130 9.85 -4.99 4.52
CA MET A 130 9.02 -4.58 3.40
C MET A 130 8.59 -3.11 3.51
N ASN A 131 8.48 -2.44 2.37
CA ASN A 131 7.94 -1.08 2.31
C ASN A 131 6.43 -1.12 2.62
N THR A 132 6.05 -0.53 3.76
CA THR A 132 4.67 -0.48 4.24
C THR A 132 3.97 0.84 3.93
N SER A 133 4.61 1.76 3.20
CA SER A 133 4.06 3.10 2.94
C SER A 133 2.69 3.07 2.24
N SER A 134 2.46 2.14 1.31
CA SER A 134 1.15 2.02 0.65
C SER A 134 0.07 1.49 1.60
N ILE A 135 0.44 0.64 2.55
CA ILE A 135 -0.46 0.10 3.59
C ILE A 135 -0.79 1.20 4.60
N LEU A 136 0.24 1.89 5.11
CA LEU A 136 0.11 3.01 6.04
C LEU A 136 -0.67 4.18 5.42
N SER A 137 -0.56 4.43 4.12
CA SER A 137 -1.33 5.48 3.43
C SER A 137 -2.85 5.29 3.51
N ARG A 138 -3.30 4.09 3.90
CA ARG A 138 -4.71 3.74 4.08
C ARG A 138 -5.09 3.63 5.56
N GLY A 139 -4.23 4.07 6.48
CA GLY A 139 -4.51 4.09 7.92
C GLY A 139 -4.34 2.74 8.61
N VAL A 140 -3.87 1.71 7.89
CA VAL A 140 -3.70 0.36 8.47
C VAL A 140 -2.38 0.28 9.23
N THR A 141 -2.46 0.15 10.55
CA THR A 141 -1.30 0.04 11.43
C THR A 141 -1.02 -1.41 11.84
N THR A 142 -2.06 -2.23 12.01
CA THR A 142 -1.95 -3.62 12.49
C THR A 142 -2.59 -4.59 11.50
N THR A 143 -1.96 -5.75 11.28
CA THR A 143 -2.46 -6.75 10.34
C THR A 143 -2.31 -8.18 10.87
N TYR A 144 -3.24 -9.04 10.45
CA TYR A 144 -3.14 -10.49 10.62
C TYR A 144 -2.46 -11.14 9.42
N LEU A 145 -1.40 -11.90 9.69
CA LEU A 145 -0.71 -12.75 8.73
C LEU A 145 -1.42 -14.10 8.66
N ALA A 146 -2.11 -14.36 7.56
CA ALA A 146 -2.88 -15.57 7.39
C ALA A 146 -2.01 -16.75 6.91
N PRO A 147 -2.07 -17.93 7.55
CA PRO A 147 -1.49 -19.15 7.00
C PRO A 147 -2.29 -19.67 5.78
N ALA A 148 -1.96 -20.86 5.28
CA ALA A 148 -2.54 -21.39 4.04
C ALA A 148 -4.07 -21.59 4.13
N LYS A 149 -4.83 -20.87 3.29
CA LYS A 149 -6.32 -20.91 3.26
C LYS A 149 -6.93 -22.11 2.52
N LYS A 150 -6.16 -22.78 1.64
CA LYS A 150 -6.64 -23.90 0.80
C LYS A 150 -6.20 -25.26 1.32
N ARG A 151 -5.96 -25.37 2.62
CA ARG A 151 -5.53 -26.60 3.31
C ARG A 151 -6.38 -26.78 4.55
N LEU A 152 -6.70 -28.01 4.95
CA LEU A 152 -7.58 -28.26 6.11
C LEU A 152 -7.03 -27.61 7.38
N ILE A 153 -5.76 -27.86 7.69
CA ILE A 153 -5.03 -27.15 8.73
C ILE A 153 -3.96 -26.28 8.06
N GLY A 154 -4.25 -25.00 7.95
CA GLY A 154 -3.42 -24.03 7.25
C GLY A 154 -2.07 -23.78 7.93
N GLY A 155 -2.09 -23.75 9.27
CA GLY A 155 -0.94 -23.38 10.10
C GLY A 155 -1.34 -22.40 11.19
N ARG A 156 -0.35 -21.70 11.73
CA ARG A 156 -0.51 -20.72 12.82
C ARG A 156 -0.45 -19.31 12.26
N GLY A 157 -1.46 -18.51 12.57
CA GLY A 157 -1.52 -17.09 12.25
C GLY A 157 -0.63 -16.25 13.14
N ALA A 158 -0.37 -15.01 12.73
CA ALA A 158 0.40 -14.05 13.51
C ALA A 158 -0.15 -12.64 13.34
N VAL A 159 0.13 -11.77 14.30
CA VAL A 159 -0.33 -10.37 14.30
C VAL A 159 0.88 -9.45 14.36
N VAL A 160 0.95 -8.53 13.41
CA VAL A 160 2.10 -7.64 13.22
C VAL A 160 1.68 -6.19 13.02
N LYS A 161 2.53 -5.24 13.42
CA LYS A 161 2.42 -3.82 13.08
C LYS A 161 3.17 -3.52 11.78
N MET A 162 2.70 -2.51 11.06
CA MET A 162 3.28 -2.06 9.79
C MET A 162 4.46 -1.10 9.96
N ALA A 163 4.70 -0.64 11.19
CA ALA A 163 5.85 0.15 11.60
C ALA A 163 6.15 -0.10 13.09
N GLY A 164 7.15 0.57 13.65
CA GLY A 164 7.48 0.45 15.08
C GLY A 164 7.88 -0.95 15.51
N GLU A 165 7.46 -1.36 16.72
CA GLU A 165 7.61 -2.73 17.20
C GLU A 165 6.66 -3.66 16.43
N ARG A 166 7.22 -4.36 15.43
CA ARG A 166 6.39 -4.98 14.40
C ARG A 166 5.70 -6.29 14.80
N VAL A 167 6.07 -6.98 15.87
CA VAL A 167 5.48 -8.31 16.19
C VAL A 167 4.72 -8.26 17.50
N LEU A 168 3.39 -8.29 17.41
CA LEU A 168 2.50 -8.35 18.58
C LEU A 168 2.30 -9.79 19.04
N LEU A 169 1.97 -10.68 18.10
CA LEU A 169 1.78 -12.11 18.36
C LEU A 169 2.44 -12.93 17.26
N ASN A 170 3.49 -13.67 17.61
CA ASN A 170 4.18 -14.58 16.68
C ASN A 170 3.32 -15.82 16.34
N ALA A 171 2.36 -16.16 17.21
CA ALA A 171 1.37 -17.21 16.96
C ALA A 171 0.05 -16.92 17.68
N SER A 172 -0.91 -16.31 16.98
CA SER A 172 -2.20 -15.91 17.56
C SER A 172 -3.18 -17.07 17.69
N ASP A 173 -3.36 -17.83 16.60
CA ASP A 173 -4.38 -18.87 16.48
C ASP A 173 -3.89 -20.05 15.60
N LEU A 174 -4.63 -21.16 15.63
CA LEU A 174 -4.52 -22.24 14.65
C LEU A 174 -5.62 -22.07 13.62
N GLN A 175 -5.26 -21.91 12.34
CA GLN A 175 -6.25 -21.78 11.27
C GLN A 175 -6.67 -23.13 10.70
N VAL A 176 -7.98 -23.34 10.67
CA VAL A 176 -8.68 -24.50 10.11
C VAL A 176 -9.64 -24.01 9.03
N ASN A 177 -9.56 -24.58 7.83
CA ASN A 177 -10.40 -24.16 6.71
C ASN A 177 -11.45 -25.24 6.42
N LEU A 178 -12.72 -24.86 6.38
CA LEU A 178 -13.87 -25.77 6.17
C LEU A 178 -14.60 -25.52 4.84
N THR A 179 -14.06 -24.65 4.00
CA THR A 179 -14.64 -24.32 2.70
C THR A 179 -14.40 -25.42 1.67
N SER A 180 -15.20 -25.43 0.61
CA SER A 180 -15.09 -26.40 -0.48
C SER A 180 -13.73 -26.43 -1.19
N GLU A 181 -12.95 -25.35 -1.09
CA GLU A 181 -11.61 -25.26 -1.67
C GLU A 181 -10.61 -26.27 -1.07
N VAL A 182 -10.86 -26.71 0.16
CA VAL A 182 -10.01 -27.68 0.87
C VAL A 182 -10.25 -29.11 0.38
N TYR A 183 -11.44 -29.41 -0.14
CA TYR A 183 -11.84 -30.77 -0.53
C TYR A 183 -11.15 -31.29 -1.79
N SER A 184 -10.53 -30.38 -2.55
CA SER A 184 -9.81 -30.68 -3.79
C SER A 184 -8.29 -30.55 -3.63
N THR A 185 -7.77 -30.82 -2.42
CA THR A 185 -6.33 -30.77 -2.17
C THR A 185 -5.60 -31.79 -3.06
N PRO A 186 -4.59 -31.37 -3.86
CA PRO A 186 -3.89 -32.29 -4.75
C PRO A 186 -3.29 -33.48 -4.01
N ALA A 187 -3.40 -34.66 -4.62
CA ALA A 187 -2.85 -35.88 -4.07
C ALA A 187 -1.31 -35.81 -4.00
N PHE A 188 -0.73 -36.39 -2.96
CA PHE A 188 0.70 -36.29 -2.67
C PHE A 188 1.45 -37.51 -3.22
N TYR A 189 2.44 -37.28 -4.09
CA TYR A 189 3.27 -38.35 -4.67
C TYR A 189 4.74 -38.09 -4.36
N ARG A 190 5.39 -38.97 -3.60
CA ARG A 190 6.86 -39.03 -3.49
C ARG A 190 7.35 -40.23 -4.31
N PRO A 191 7.88 -40.03 -5.52
CA PRO A 191 8.45 -41.13 -6.26
C PRO A 191 9.60 -41.76 -5.46
N PRO A 192 9.69 -43.10 -5.40
CA PRO A 192 10.84 -43.75 -4.80
C PRO A 192 12.11 -43.42 -5.58
N VAL A 193 13.17 -42.97 -4.90
CA VAL A 193 14.47 -42.66 -5.52
C VAL A 193 15.58 -43.43 -4.80
N PRO A 194 16.23 -44.42 -5.44
CA PRO A 194 15.84 -45.05 -6.71
C PRO A 194 14.60 -45.96 -6.55
N PRO A 195 13.82 -46.20 -7.63
CA PRO A 195 12.77 -47.22 -7.62
C PRO A 195 13.44 -48.60 -7.60
N THR A 196 13.13 -49.41 -6.58
CA THR A 196 13.62 -50.79 -6.46
C THR A 196 12.45 -51.74 -6.18
N ALA A 197 12.69 -53.05 -6.24
CA ALA A 197 11.68 -54.03 -5.83
C ALA A 197 11.27 -53.87 -4.35
N GLU A 198 12.18 -53.38 -3.50
CA GLU A 198 11.95 -53.08 -2.09
C GLU A 198 11.33 -51.68 -1.86
N ASN A 199 11.42 -50.79 -2.87
CA ASN A 199 10.85 -49.44 -2.86
C ASN A 199 10.02 -49.19 -4.14
N PRO A 200 8.90 -49.90 -4.34
CA PRO A 200 8.12 -49.84 -5.57
C PRO A 200 7.37 -48.52 -5.69
N VAL A 201 7.05 -48.13 -6.94
CA VAL A 201 6.15 -47.01 -7.22
C VAL A 201 4.78 -47.30 -6.62
N ARG A 202 4.35 -46.46 -5.67
CA ARG A 202 3.04 -46.58 -5.00
C ARG A 202 2.02 -45.66 -5.66
N PRO A 203 0.71 -46.01 -5.63
CA PRO A 203 -0.35 -45.08 -5.99
C PRO A 203 -0.27 -43.79 -5.16
N THR A 204 -0.72 -42.69 -5.74
CA THR A 204 -0.71 -41.39 -5.06
C THR A 204 -1.61 -41.38 -3.83
N ASP A 205 -1.11 -40.87 -2.71
CA ASP A 205 -1.89 -40.76 -1.48
C ASP A 205 -2.89 -39.60 -1.60
N VAL A 206 -4.18 -39.91 -1.46
CA VAL A 206 -5.24 -38.89 -1.38
C VAL A 206 -5.17 -38.23 -0.01
N GLN A 207 -5.18 -36.91 0.00
CA GLN A 207 -5.10 -36.14 1.24
C GLN A 207 -6.48 -35.90 1.84
N PRO A 208 -6.63 -35.96 3.17
CA PRO A 208 -7.87 -35.57 3.84
C PRO A 208 -8.09 -34.06 3.73
N ALA A 209 -9.31 -33.54 3.74
CA ALA A 209 -10.60 -34.21 3.69
C ALA A 209 -11.26 -34.01 2.32
N SER A 210 -12.18 -34.90 1.92
CA SER A 210 -12.93 -34.78 0.65
C SER A 210 -14.37 -34.22 0.83
N SER A 211 -14.78 -33.93 2.06
CA SER A 211 -16.10 -33.38 2.41
C SER A 211 -16.05 -32.68 3.77
N LEU A 212 -17.10 -31.91 4.11
CA LEU A 212 -17.22 -31.25 5.41
C LEU A 212 -17.23 -32.25 6.57
N ALA A 213 -18.01 -33.34 6.45
CA ALA A 213 -18.05 -34.39 7.47
C ALA A 213 -16.67 -35.03 7.66
N GLY A 214 -15.95 -35.28 6.56
CA GLY A 214 -14.57 -35.76 6.60
C GLY A 214 -13.62 -34.76 7.27
N ALA A 215 -13.78 -33.47 7.02
CA ALA A 215 -12.95 -32.42 7.62
C ALA A 215 -13.14 -32.36 9.14
N LEU A 216 -14.39 -32.40 9.61
CA LEU A 216 -14.71 -32.42 11.03
C LEU A 216 -14.22 -33.71 11.71
N MET A 217 -14.38 -34.87 11.07
CA MET A 217 -13.87 -36.14 11.57
C MET A 217 -12.35 -36.13 11.71
N VAL A 218 -11.64 -35.70 10.66
CA VAL A 218 -10.18 -35.61 10.65
C VAL A 218 -9.70 -34.67 11.74
N MET A 219 -10.34 -33.51 11.90
CA MET A 219 -10.02 -32.58 12.98
C MET A 219 -10.18 -33.22 14.36
N ARG A 220 -11.28 -33.97 14.62
CA ARG A 220 -11.46 -34.69 15.90
C ARG A 220 -10.36 -35.73 16.12
N GLU A 221 -9.98 -36.48 15.09
CA GLU A 221 -8.90 -37.46 15.18
C GLU A 221 -7.55 -36.79 15.49
N GLN A 222 -7.23 -35.67 14.86
CA GLN A 222 -5.97 -34.94 15.13
C GLN A 222 -5.87 -34.44 16.58
N VAL A 223 -6.98 -34.39 17.32
CA VAL A 223 -6.97 -34.01 18.74
C VAL A 223 -6.49 -35.15 19.61
N GLU A 224 -6.92 -36.36 19.30
CA GLU A 224 -6.64 -37.56 20.09
C GLU A 224 -5.30 -38.21 19.69
N ARG A 225 -4.80 -37.87 18.50
CA ARG A 225 -3.62 -38.48 17.90
C ARG A 225 -2.33 -37.91 18.48
N ASP A 226 -1.60 -38.75 19.20
CA ASP A 226 -0.21 -38.48 19.59
C ASP A 226 0.74 -38.99 18.50
N GLU A 227 1.42 -38.07 17.81
CA GLU A 227 2.40 -38.42 16.79
C GLU A 227 3.68 -37.59 16.90
N SER A 228 4.82 -38.21 16.58
CA SER A 228 6.13 -37.58 16.65
C SER A 228 6.45 -36.68 15.47
N SER A 229 5.51 -36.48 14.53
CA SER A 229 5.71 -35.61 13.37
C SER A 229 5.83 -34.14 13.78
N ALA A 230 6.34 -33.27 12.90
CA ALA A 230 6.34 -31.82 13.15
C ALA A 230 4.89 -31.31 13.36
N HIS A 231 3.93 -31.84 12.62
CA HIS A 231 2.51 -31.54 12.77
C HIS A 231 1.98 -31.96 14.14
N GLY A 232 2.18 -33.21 14.56
CA GLY A 232 1.70 -33.71 15.85
C GLY A 232 2.27 -32.98 17.06
N ARG A 233 3.58 -32.67 17.03
CA ARG A 233 4.20 -31.82 18.07
C ARG A 233 3.55 -30.44 18.14
N ALA A 234 3.28 -29.82 16.99
CA ALA A 234 2.61 -28.53 16.93
C ALA A 234 1.15 -28.59 17.40
N MET A 235 0.41 -29.65 17.06
CA MET A 235 -0.95 -29.89 17.56
C MET A 235 -0.97 -30.09 19.08
N THR A 236 -0.05 -30.88 19.61
CA THR A 236 0.09 -31.09 21.06
C THR A 236 0.41 -29.78 21.79
N ALA A 237 1.32 -28.97 21.24
CA ALA A 237 1.65 -27.66 21.78
C ALA A 237 0.43 -26.71 21.73
N PHE A 238 -0.31 -26.71 20.63
CA PHE A 238 -1.54 -25.93 20.46
C PHE A 238 -2.60 -26.31 21.51
N GLN A 239 -2.85 -27.61 21.71
CA GLN A 239 -3.81 -28.09 22.71
C GLN A 239 -3.47 -27.63 24.13
N LYS A 240 -2.19 -27.61 24.50
CA LYS A 240 -1.71 -27.14 25.80
C LYS A 240 -1.73 -25.61 25.96
N SER A 241 -1.75 -24.87 24.86
CA SER A 241 -1.76 -23.40 24.87
C SER A 241 -3.16 -22.82 25.04
N ASN A 242 -3.29 -21.54 25.37
CA ASN A 242 -4.57 -20.83 25.35
C ASN A 242 -4.94 -20.24 23.98
N ALA A 243 -4.19 -20.59 22.92
CA ALA A 243 -4.45 -20.08 21.58
C ALA A 243 -5.83 -20.50 21.07
N GLY A 244 -6.51 -19.57 20.38
CA GLY A 244 -7.79 -19.83 19.74
C GLY A 244 -7.68 -20.60 18.43
N ILE A 245 -8.83 -20.96 17.88
CA ILE A 245 -8.96 -21.57 16.56
C ILE A 245 -9.63 -20.58 15.64
N ARG A 246 -9.02 -20.33 14.49
CA ARG A 246 -9.63 -19.56 13.42
C ARG A 246 -10.23 -20.51 12.39
N PHE A 247 -11.53 -20.47 12.21
CA PHE A 247 -12.25 -21.22 11.20
C PHE A 247 -12.54 -20.35 9.99
N VAL A 248 -12.12 -20.77 8.80
CA VAL A 248 -12.63 -20.18 7.55
C VAL A 248 -13.86 -20.99 7.12
N ALA A 249 -15.03 -20.40 7.29
CA ALA A 249 -16.34 -21.01 7.05
C ALA A 249 -17.31 -19.97 6.49
N ARG A 250 -17.94 -20.27 5.36
CA ARG A 250 -18.83 -19.35 4.65
C ARG A 250 -20.29 -19.78 4.77
N LYS A 251 -20.56 -21.09 4.71
CA LYS A 251 -21.93 -21.65 4.72
C LYS A 251 -22.44 -21.94 6.13
N ALA A 252 -23.76 -21.97 6.29
CA ALA A 252 -24.40 -22.17 7.60
C ALA A 252 -24.02 -23.52 8.25
N ASN A 253 -23.88 -24.59 7.46
CA ASN A 253 -23.44 -25.89 7.95
C ASN A 253 -21.96 -25.92 8.35
N GLU A 254 -21.09 -25.21 7.62
CA GLU A 254 -19.67 -25.04 7.95
C GLU A 254 -19.52 -24.27 9.27
N ILE A 255 -20.27 -23.18 9.46
CA ILE A 255 -20.27 -22.35 10.67
C ILE A 255 -20.71 -23.16 11.89
N ARG A 256 -21.82 -23.91 11.79
CA ARG A 256 -22.28 -24.78 12.89
C ARG A 256 -21.25 -25.85 13.25
N GLY A 257 -20.64 -26.48 12.25
CA GLY A 257 -19.58 -27.48 12.45
C GLY A 257 -18.33 -26.89 13.11
N ALA A 258 -17.94 -25.66 12.75
CA ALA A 258 -16.84 -24.93 13.38
C ALA A 258 -17.10 -24.68 14.88
N ILE A 259 -18.31 -24.21 15.24
CA ILE A 259 -18.68 -23.93 16.63
C ILE A 259 -18.70 -25.22 17.46
N GLU A 260 -19.32 -26.28 16.93
CA GLU A 260 -19.33 -27.60 17.59
C GLU A 260 -17.90 -28.12 17.81
N LEU A 261 -17.02 -27.99 16.80
CA LEU A 261 -15.63 -28.39 16.91
C LEU A 261 -14.87 -27.56 17.95
N SER A 262 -15.16 -26.26 18.05
CA SER A 262 -14.60 -25.38 19.07
C SER A 262 -15.01 -25.79 20.49
N ASP A 263 -16.28 -26.16 20.68
CA ASP A 263 -16.81 -26.64 21.96
C ASP A 263 -16.16 -27.97 22.37
N VAL A 264 -15.97 -28.89 21.42
CA VAL A 264 -15.24 -30.15 21.64
C VAL A 264 -13.80 -29.88 22.05
N LEU A 265 -13.15 -28.93 21.38
CA LEU A 265 -11.75 -28.55 21.62
C LEU A 265 -11.55 -27.70 22.87
N LYS A 266 -12.62 -27.12 23.43
CA LYS A 266 -12.60 -26.15 24.52
C LYS A 266 -11.64 -24.99 24.25
N LYS A 267 -11.65 -24.50 23.01
CA LYS A 267 -10.87 -23.33 22.56
C LYS A 267 -11.82 -22.20 22.16
N PRO A 268 -11.39 -20.93 22.25
CA PRO A 268 -12.14 -19.83 21.65
C PRO A 268 -12.05 -19.93 20.12
N ALA A 269 -13.15 -19.63 19.44
CA ALA A 269 -13.26 -19.62 17.98
C ALA A 269 -13.27 -18.19 17.42
N VAL A 270 -12.70 -18.05 16.23
CA VAL A 270 -12.89 -16.91 15.34
C VAL A 270 -13.39 -17.47 14.02
N ILE A 271 -14.57 -17.07 13.57
CA ILE A 271 -15.19 -17.57 12.34
C ILE A 271 -15.09 -16.49 11.28
N GLN A 272 -14.33 -16.78 10.23
CA GLN A 272 -14.08 -15.90 9.11
C GLN A 272 -14.87 -16.33 7.88
N GLY A 273 -15.46 -15.36 7.19
CA GLY A 273 -16.21 -15.54 5.95
C GLY A 273 -17.69 -15.28 6.18
N CYS A 274 -18.32 -16.11 7.01
CA CYS A 274 -19.66 -15.89 7.59
C CYS A 274 -20.77 -15.49 6.59
N ALA A 275 -20.67 -15.94 5.33
CA ALA A 275 -21.52 -15.50 4.23
C ALA A 275 -23.01 -15.88 4.40
N GLU A 276 -23.30 -17.01 5.04
CA GLU A 276 -24.66 -17.47 5.38
C GLU A 276 -24.95 -17.40 6.88
N VAL A 277 -24.27 -16.51 7.62
CA VAL A 277 -24.43 -16.44 9.09
C VAL A 277 -25.88 -16.11 9.51
N GLY A 278 -26.65 -15.41 8.67
CA GLY A 278 -28.06 -15.08 8.95
C GLY A 278 -28.95 -16.31 9.14
N GLN A 279 -28.53 -17.48 8.64
CA GLN A 279 -29.23 -18.76 8.85
C GLN A 279 -28.82 -19.46 10.16
N VAL A 280 -27.89 -18.90 10.91
CA VAL A 280 -27.33 -19.43 12.15
C VAL A 280 -27.86 -18.59 13.31
N ASN A 281 -28.18 -19.23 14.44
CA ASN A 281 -28.67 -18.52 15.62
C ASN A 281 -27.58 -17.55 16.14
N PRO A 282 -27.83 -16.22 16.18
CA PRO A 282 -26.86 -15.23 16.67
C PRO A 282 -26.37 -15.50 18.09
N ALA A 283 -27.20 -16.14 18.93
CA ALA A 283 -26.84 -16.51 20.31
C ALA A 283 -25.63 -17.46 20.40
N LEU A 284 -25.25 -18.12 19.30
CA LEU A 284 -24.02 -18.92 19.23
C LEU A 284 -22.76 -18.05 19.31
N PHE A 285 -22.85 -16.78 18.95
CA PHE A 285 -21.78 -15.79 19.03
C PHE A 285 -21.83 -14.94 20.32
N ASP A 286 -23.01 -14.82 20.95
CA ASP A 286 -23.19 -14.07 22.22
C ASP A 286 -22.41 -14.65 23.41
N SER A 287 -21.99 -15.91 23.35
CA SER A 287 -21.51 -16.65 24.52
C SER A 287 -20.03 -16.48 24.89
N SER A 288 -19.34 -15.43 24.42
CA SER A 288 -17.87 -15.23 24.54
C SER A 288 -16.98 -16.30 23.90
N LYS A 289 -17.58 -17.34 23.30
CA LYS A 289 -16.87 -18.49 22.73
C LYS A 289 -16.46 -18.31 21.27
N ALA A 290 -17.19 -17.53 20.49
CA ALA A 290 -16.95 -17.36 19.05
C ALA A 290 -17.07 -15.89 18.62
N GLN A 291 -16.09 -15.39 17.86
CA GLN A 291 -16.12 -14.08 17.23
C GLN A 291 -16.36 -14.23 15.73
N ALA A 292 -17.06 -13.27 15.11
CA ALA A 292 -17.32 -13.27 13.67
C ALA A 292 -16.45 -12.23 12.95
N ILE A 293 -15.89 -12.63 11.80
CA ILE A 293 -15.24 -11.75 10.83
C ILE A 293 -16.02 -11.84 9.52
N PHE A 294 -16.64 -10.73 9.12
CA PHE A 294 -17.42 -10.63 7.88
C PHE A 294 -16.58 -10.20 6.70
N GLU A 295 -16.74 -10.91 5.59
CA GLU A 295 -16.20 -10.54 4.29
C GLU A 295 -17.19 -9.63 3.54
N ILE A 296 -17.01 -8.32 3.62
CA ILE A 296 -17.89 -7.31 3.02
C ILE A 296 -17.59 -7.13 1.53
N PRO A 297 -18.58 -7.31 0.63
CA PRO A 297 -18.40 -7.10 -0.80
C PRO A 297 -18.30 -5.60 -1.16
N LEU A 298 -17.21 -5.23 -1.84
CA LEU A 298 -16.99 -3.85 -2.32
C LEU A 298 -17.34 -3.64 -3.79
N PHE A 299 -17.43 -4.71 -4.58
CA PHE A 299 -17.81 -4.64 -5.99
C PHE A 299 -19.20 -5.24 -6.17
N LEU A 300 -20.11 -4.44 -6.72
CA LEU A 300 -21.50 -4.83 -7.01
C LEU A 300 -21.65 -5.65 -8.31
N THR A 301 -20.55 -6.09 -8.94
CA THR A 301 -20.62 -6.66 -10.29
C THR A 301 -20.62 -8.18 -10.33
N MET A 302 -21.73 -8.69 -10.87
CA MET A 302 -22.04 -10.05 -11.34
C MET A 302 -22.22 -11.13 -10.24
N PRO A 303 -23.38 -11.80 -10.17
CA PRO A 303 -23.66 -12.97 -9.30
C PRO A 303 -22.80 -14.22 -9.59
N SER A 304 -21.63 -14.09 -10.21
CA SER A 304 -20.81 -15.23 -10.57
C SER A 304 -19.98 -15.70 -9.37
N LEU A 305 -20.39 -16.85 -8.84
CA LEU A 305 -19.76 -17.65 -7.77
C LEU A 305 -19.98 -17.15 -6.33
N GLY A 306 -21.24 -17.12 -5.89
CA GLY A 306 -21.59 -17.45 -4.51
C GLY A 306 -21.49 -16.33 -3.47
N SER A 307 -21.49 -15.05 -3.86
CA SER A 307 -21.64 -13.94 -2.90
C SER A 307 -23.11 -13.87 -2.42
N SER A 308 -23.41 -14.62 -1.36
CA SER A 308 -24.75 -14.75 -0.74
C SER A 308 -25.27 -13.50 -0.01
N TRP A 309 -24.49 -12.42 0.09
CA TRP A 309 -24.88 -11.23 0.86
C TRP A 309 -26.12 -10.52 0.31
N VAL A 310 -26.36 -10.57 -1.01
CA VAL A 310 -27.49 -9.88 -1.66
C VAL A 310 -28.81 -10.65 -1.49
N ASP A 311 -28.75 -11.92 -1.08
CA ASP A 311 -29.91 -12.83 -0.92
C ASP A 311 -30.06 -13.37 0.52
N SER A 312 -29.26 -12.86 1.46
CA SER A 312 -29.32 -13.27 2.87
C SER A 312 -30.22 -12.33 3.68
N ASP A 313 -31.14 -12.88 4.48
CA ASP A 313 -31.89 -12.20 5.56
C ASP A 313 -30.96 -11.67 6.69
N LEU A 314 -29.72 -11.29 6.37
CA LEU A 314 -28.70 -10.89 7.32
C LEU A 314 -28.92 -9.45 7.77
N ASP A 315 -29.48 -9.30 8.97
CA ASP A 315 -29.60 -8.02 9.65
C ASP A 315 -28.25 -7.60 10.27
N LEU A 316 -27.41 -6.91 9.49
CA LEU A 316 -26.12 -6.41 9.96
C LEU A 316 -26.22 -5.42 11.14
N ALA A 317 -27.38 -4.78 11.35
CA ALA A 317 -27.59 -3.88 12.49
C ALA A 317 -27.46 -4.62 13.83
N SER A 318 -27.77 -5.93 13.85
CA SER A 318 -27.67 -6.77 15.04
C SER A 318 -26.24 -7.24 15.36
N TRP A 319 -25.26 -7.03 14.47
CA TRP A 319 -23.91 -7.58 14.59
C TRP A 319 -22.85 -6.53 15.01
N THR A 320 -23.14 -5.73 16.02
CA THR A 320 -22.30 -4.61 16.47
C THR A 320 -20.89 -5.01 16.95
N SER A 321 -20.70 -6.28 17.35
CA SER A 321 -19.40 -6.81 17.82
C SER A 321 -18.59 -7.54 16.74
N ALA A 322 -19.08 -7.59 15.49
CA ALA A 322 -18.37 -8.28 14.42
C ALA A 322 -17.18 -7.46 13.91
N ALA A 323 -16.12 -8.15 13.47
CA ALA A 323 -15.04 -7.54 12.73
C ALA A 323 -15.34 -7.57 11.22
N LEU A 324 -14.79 -6.62 10.47
CA LEU A 324 -15.05 -6.44 9.05
C LEU A 324 -13.76 -6.53 8.24
N VAL A 325 -13.81 -7.25 7.13
CA VAL A 325 -12.75 -7.29 6.12
C VAL A 325 -13.35 -7.17 4.72
N PRO A 326 -12.67 -6.54 3.76
CA PRO A 326 -13.14 -6.52 2.38
C PRO A 326 -13.06 -7.93 1.76
N SER A 327 -14.04 -8.28 0.92
CA SER A 327 -14.13 -9.61 0.31
C SER A 327 -13.41 -9.73 -1.05
N GLY A 328 -13.08 -10.98 -1.42
CA GLY A 328 -12.74 -11.36 -2.78
C GLY A 328 -11.50 -10.68 -3.35
N ARG A 329 -11.68 -9.96 -4.47
CA ARG A 329 -10.61 -9.27 -5.24
C ARG A 329 -10.25 -7.88 -4.69
N ALA A 330 -10.99 -7.39 -3.71
CA ALA A 330 -10.67 -6.10 -3.10
C ALA A 330 -9.33 -6.18 -2.37
N GLN A 331 -8.59 -5.08 -2.32
CA GLN A 331 -7.36 -5.06 -1.54
C GLN A 331 -7.74 -5.09 -0.07
N TRP A 332 -7.08 -5.95 0.72
CA TRP A 332 -7.30 -6.09 2.16
C TRP A 332 -7.10 -4.78 2.94
N THR A 333 -6.43 -3.79 2.35
CA THR A 333 -6.26 -2.44 2.91
C THR A 333 -7.47 -1.52 2.74
N TRP A 334 -8.55 -1.95 2.07
CA TRP A 334 -9.77 -1.16 1.81
C TRP A 334 -10.77 -1.28 2.96
N LEU A 335 -10.29 -1.06 4.19
CA LEU A 335 -11.08 -1.24 5.41
C LEU A 335 -12.14 -0.14 5.60
N LEU A 336 -11.79 1.12 5.34
CA LEU A 336 -12.74 2.24 5.43
C LEU A 336 -13.90 2.05 4.44
N GLU A 337 -13.60 1.59 3.22
CA GLU A 337 -14.62 1.29 2.22
C GLU A 337 -15.48 0.09 2.63
N ALA A 338 -14.91 -0.92 3.28
CA ALA A 338 -15.66 -2.07 3.82
C ALA A 338 -16.60 -1.64 4.94
N ALA A 339 -16.14 -0.80 5.87
CA ALA A 339 -16.98 -0.24 6.92
C ALA A 339 -18.10 0.65 6.33
N ALA A 340 -17.78 1.56 5.41
CA ALA A 340 -18.78 2.39 4.75
C ALA A 340 -19.83 1.56 3.97
N SER A 341 -19.39 0.47 3.33
CA SER A 341 -20.31 -0.46 2.66
C SER A 341 -21.21 -1.19 3.67
N ALA A 342 -20.68 -1.62 4.81
CA ALA A 342 -21.48 -2.24 5.87
C ALA A 342 -22.55 -1.29 6.43
N VAL A 343 -22.25 0.02 6.55
CA VAL A 343 -23.26 1.04 6.88
C VAL A 343 -24.35 1.10 5.81
N GLY A 344 -23.98 1.04 4.53
CA GLY A 344 -24.93 0.93 3.43
C GLY A 344 -25.85 -0.30 3.49
N TYR A 345 -25.41 -1.37 4.18
CA TYR A 345 -26.20 -2.57 4.44
C TYR A 345 -26.92 -2.58 5.81
N GLY A 346 -26.95 -1.45 6.52
CA GLY A 346 -27.75 -1.27 7.74
C GLY A 346 -26.99 -1.34 9.06
N MET A 347 -25.67 -1.56 9.06
CA MET A 347 -24.86 -1.45 10.27
C MET A 347 -24.77 0.01 10.73
N ASP A 348 -24.71 0.28 12.04
CA ASP A 348 -24.45 1.64 12.51
C ASP A 348 -22.99 2.06 12.25
N GLU A 349 -22.77 3.35 12.04
CA GLU A 349 -21.46 3.92 11.68
C GLU A 349 -20.37 3.65 12.72
N HIS A 350 -20.71 3.72 14.02
CA HIS A 350 -19.77 3.48 15.10
C HIS A 350 -19.40 1.99 15.20
N SER A 351 -20.37 1.08 15.07
CA SER A 351 -20.09 -0.36 15.00
C SER A 351 -19.30 -0.74 13.75
N ALA A 352 -19.55 -0.08 12.62
CA ALA A 352 -18.76 -0.31 11.41
C ALA A 352 -17.29 0.13 11.60
N LEU A 353 -17.05 1.28 12.24
CA LEU A 353 -15.70 1.73 12.60
C LEU A 353 -15.05 0.78 13.62
N ALA A 354 -15.78 0.34 14.65
CA ALA A 354 -15.34 -0.69 15.60
C ALA A 354 -14.97 -2.00 14.89
N GLY A 355 -15.72 -2.37 13.86
CA GLY A 355 -15.51 -3.53 13.01
C GLY A 355 -14.13 -3.60 12.35
N ILE A 356 -13.53 -2.45 12.05
CA ILE A 356 -12.19 -2.34 11.44
C ILE A 356 -11.12 -1.84 12.43
N THR A 357 -11.46 -1.75 13.72
CA THR A 357 -10.57 -1.29 14.81
C THR A 357 -10.65 -2.22 16.02
N SER A 358 -11.48 -1.92 17.02
CA SER A 358 -11.54 -2.63 18.31
C SER A 358 -12.07 -4.06 18.19
N ASN A 359 -13.11 -4.30 17.38
CA ASN A 359 -13.65 -5.65 17.16
C ASN A 359 -12.65 -6.52 16.38
N ALA A 360 -11.98 -5.93 15.39
CA ALA A 360 -10.89 -6.59 14.68
C ALA A 360 -9.74 -6.94 15.63
N ALA A 361 -9.28 -6.02 16.47
CA ALA A 361 -8.24 -6.27 17.47
C ALA A 361 -8.63 -7.38 18.46
N LYS A 362 -9.88 -7.38 18.92
CA LYS A 362 -10.45 -8.44 19.78
C LYS A 362 -10.48 -9.79 19.09
N ALA A 363 -10.83 -9.84 17.81
CA ALA A 363 -10.82 -11.07 17.01
C ALA A 363 -9.40 -11.61 16.77
N LEU A 364 -8.39 -10.74 16.81
CA LEU A 364 -6.98 -11.10 16.69
C LEU A 364 -6.31 -11.45 18.04
N GLY A 365 -7.00 -11.26 19.16
CA GLY A 365 -6.46 -11.48 20.50
C GLY A 365 -5.50 -10.38 20.98
N VAL A 366 -5.56 -9.18 20.39
CA VAL A 366 -4.74 -8.00 20.73
C VAL A 366 -5.59 -6.79 21.14
N GLY A 367 -6.86 -7.02 21.49
CA GLY A 367 -7.84 -5.98 21.85
C GLY A 367 -7.53 -5.21 23.14
N ASP A 368 -6.55 -5.66 23.92
CA ASP A 368 -6.06 -4.96 25.13
C ASP A 368 -4.87 -4.04 24.84
N SER A 369 -4.40 -3.97 23.58
CA SER A 369 -3.21 -3.21 23.19
C SER A 369 -3.44 -2.27 22.02
N VAL A 370 -4.28 -2.64 21.04
CA VAL A 370 -4.53 -1.85 19.83
C VAL A 370 -6.02 -1.77 19.48
N GLY A 371 -6.38 -0.88 18.55
CA GLY A 371 -7.75 -0.75 18.06
C GLY A 371 -8.64 0.17 18.90
N SER A 372 -8.09 0.85 19.92
CA SER A 372 -8.77 1.90 20.70
C SER A 372 -7.73 2.87 21.26
N LEU A 373 -8.13 4.11 21.57
CA LEU A 373 -7.27 5.12 22.20
C LEU A 373 -7.66 5.28 23.68
N LEU A 374 -7.41 4.23 24.45
CA LEU A 374 -7.67 4.18 25.88
C LEU A 374 -6.35 4.14 26.66
N PRO A 375 -6.32 4.61 27.93
CA PRO A 375 -5.10 4.56 28.74
C PRO A 375 -4.46 3.16 28.76
N GLY A 376 -3.14 3.10 28.52
CA GLY A 376 -2.35 1.86 28.48
C GLY A 376 -2.24 1.18 27.12
N PHE A 377 -3.11 1.54 26.15
CA PHE A 377 -3.05 1.05 24.78
C PHE A 377 -1.83 1.66 24.07
N ASP A 378 -1.37 1.00 23.01
CA ASP A 378 -0.32 1.55 22.15
C ASP A 378 -0.84 2.81 21.45
N ALA A 379 0.00 3.83 21.32
CA ALA A 379 -0.34 5.08 20.65
C ALA A 379 -0.30 4.93 19.12
N ASP A 380 -1.16 4.05 18.62
CA ASP A 380 -1.39 3.76 17.21
C ASP A 380 -2.65 4.49 16.76
N PHE A 381 -2.49 5.62 16.07
CA PHE A 381 -3.61 6.46 15.64
C PHE A 381 -3.39 7.05 14.25
N VAL A 382 -4.49 7.45 13.63
CA VAL A 382 -4.53 8.01 12.28
C VAL A 382 -5.21 9.36 12.34
N GLN A 383 -4.53 10.37 11.78
CA GLN A 383 -5.11 11.68 11.54
C GLN A 383 -5.87 11.64 10.21
N MET A 384 -7.11 12.14 10.20
CA MET A 384 -7.94 12.23 8.99
C MET A 384 -8.46 13.64 8.75
N SER A 385 -8.71 13.97 7.48
CA SER A 385 -9.20 15.29 7.06
C SER A 385 -10.70 15.52 7.27
N ALA A 386 -11.46 14.45 7.50
CA ALA A 386 -12.90 14.46 7.67
C ALA A 386 -13.30 13.20 8.46
N ALA A 387 -14.60 13.03 8.73
CA ALA A 387 -15.15 11.87 9.42
C ALA A 387 -14.66 10.54 8.78
N PRO A 388 -14.50 9.46 9.58
CA PRO A 388 -13.77 8.27 9.13
C PRO A 388 -14.40 7.56 7.93
N LEU A 389 -15.73 7.57 7.83
CA LEU A 389 -16.49 6.94 6.74
C LEU A 389 -16.98 7.96 5.69
N ASP A 390 -16.54 9.22 5.77
CA ASP A 390 -16.80 10.21 4.74
C ASP A 390 -15.99 9.86 3.47
N PRO A 391 -16.63 9.69 2.30
CA PRO A 391 -15.92 9.41 1.05
C PRO A 391 -14.91 10.50 0.64
N ALA A 392 -15.06 11.74 1.13
CA ALA A 392 -14.11 12.83 0.92
C ALA A 392 -12.93 12.79 1.93
N GLY A 393 -13.08 12.02 3.01
CA GLY A 393 -12.07 11.81 4.04
C GLY A 393 -10.82 11.14 3.50
N ARG A 394 -9.67 11.58 4.01
CA ARG A 394 -8.36 11.01 3.68
C ARG A 394 -7.48 10.90 4.91
N VAL A 395 -6.64 9.88 4.89
CA VAL A 395 -5.54 9.70 5.83
C VAL A 395 -4.51 10.79 5.59
N LEU A 396 -4.25 11.57 6.63
CA LEU A 396 -3.34 12.70 6.63
C LEU A 396 -1.97 12.31 7.21
N GLU A 397 -1.98 11.65 8.35
CA GLU A 397 -0.77 11.20 9.04
C GLU A 397 -1.08 9.91 9.81
N VAL A 398 -0.11 9.01 9.90
CA VAL A 398 -0.23 7.76 10.66
C VAL A 398 0.87 7.68 11.70
N TRP A 399 0.44 7.40 12.92
CA TRP A 399 1.28 7.25 14.10
C TRP A 399 1.26 5.79 14.57
N VAL A 400 2.43 5.27 14.92
CA VAL A 400 2.60 3.94 15.52
C VAL A 400 3.59 4.08 16.67
N ASP A 401 3.25 3.51 17.83
CA ASP A 401 4.02 3.63 19.06
C ASP A 401 4.34 5.11 19.40
N GLY A 402 3.36 6.00 19.17
CA GLY A 402 3.52 7.45 19.41
C GLY A 402 4.48 8.17 18.45
N SER A 403 4.97 7.49 17.42
CA SER A 403 5.87 8.06 16.41
C SER A 403 5.19 8.19 15.06
N SER A 404 5.40 9.32 14.38
CA SER A 404 4.91 9.53 13.02
C SER A 404 5.68 8.65 12.03
N VAL A 405 4.97 7.74 11.37
CA VAL A 405 5.57 6.74 10.46
C VAL A 405 5.21 6.95 8.99
N TRP A 406 4.14 7.71 8.72
CA TRP A 406 3.74 8.07 7.37
C TRP A 406 2.97 9.39 7.37
N LYS A 407 3.20 10.22 6.36
CA LYS A 407 2.51 11.51 6.13
C LYS A 407 2.03 11.61 4.69
N TRP A 408 0.82 12.13 4.50
CA TRP A 408 0.32 12.50 3.19
C TRP A 408 1.10 13.70 2.67
N SER A 409 1.74 13.53 1.52
CA SER A 409 2.72 14.48 0.97
C SER A 409 2.17 15.87 0.59
N ASN A 410 0.87 16.14 0.78
CA ASN A 410 0.27 17.47 0.55
C ASN A 410 -0.11 18.25 1.83
N LEU A 411 0.09 17.73 3.05
CA LEU A 411 -0.13 18.53 4.27
C LEU A 411 0.90 19.65 4.44
N GLU A 412 2.06 19.52 3.80
CA GLU A 412 3.07 20.59 3.74
C GLU A 412 2.95 21.47 2.49
N ASN A 413 1.87 21.35 1.70
CA ASN A 413 1.89 21.81 0.31
C ASN A 413 0.58 22.48 -0.15
N THR A 414 0.05 23.45 0.62
CA THR A 414 -0.86 24.47 0.05
C THR A 414 -0.10 25.49 -0.81
N SER A 415 1.23 25.53 -0.68
CA SER A 415 2.13 26.11 -1.69
C SER A 415 3.18 25.07 -2.07
N ASN A 416 3.49 24.92 -3.36
CA ASN A 416 4.66 24.17 -3.85
C ASN A 416 6.00 24.79 -3.41
N ALA A 417 5.99 25.66 -2.40
CA ALA A 417 7.12 26.47 -1.98
C ALA A 417 7.79 25.87 -0.74
N THR A 418 9.11 25.79 -0.77
CA THR A 418 9.95 25.37 0.36
C THR A 418 11.01 26.44 0.60
N VAL A 419 11.10 26.96 1.82
CA VAL A 419 12.18 27.85 2.25
C VAL A 419 13.21 27.05 3.02
N LEU A 420 14.43 26.97 2.51
CA LEU A 420 15.57 26.38 3.22
C LEU A 420 16.33 27.49 3.95
N ARG A 421 16.66 27.30 5.23
CA ARG A 421 17.51 28.21 6.01
C ARG A 421 18.81 27.51 6.42
N ALA A 422 19.93 28.22 6.32
CA ALA A 422 21.23 27.75 6.81
C ALA A 422 22.15 28.92 7.18
N GLY A 423 23.19 28.64 7.97
CA GLY A 423 24.23 29.60 8.31
C GLY A 423 25.00 30.14 7.10
N THR A 424 25.30 29.25 6.14
CA THR A 424 25.98 29.60 4.90
C THR A 424 25.28 29.00 3.68
N VAL A 425 25.00 29.81 2.67
CA VAL A 425 24.41 29.35 1.40
C VAL A 425 25.37 29.66 0.25
N TRP A 426 25.81 28.60 -0.43
CA TRP A 426 26.62 28.67 -1.64
C TRP A 426 25.70 28.68 -2.87
N THR A 427 25.82 29.69 -3.71
CA THR A 427 25.03 29.81 -4.95
C THR A 427 25.72 29.21 -6.18
N GLY A 428 27.00 28.82 -6.03
CA GLY A 428 27.85 28.40 -7.14
C GLY A 428 28.30 29.54 -8.08
N LYS A 429 27.89 30.78 -7.80
CA LYS A 429 28.31 31.99 -8.54
C LYS A 429 28.67 33.10 -7.55
N GLY A 430 29.95 33.47 -7.51
CA GLY A 430 30.45 34.52 -6.62
C GLY A 430 30.61 34.07 -5.17
N ALA A 431 30.61 35.03 -4.25
CA ALA A 431 30.79 34.77 -2.82
C ALA A 431 29.52 34.13 -2.19
N PRO A 432 29.66 33.23 -1.20
CA PRO A 432 28.53 32.67 -0.48
C PRO A 432 27.84 33.71 0.40
N PHE A 433 26.56 33.50 0.71
CA PHE A 433 25.89 34.24 1.77
C PHE A 433 26.30 33.64 3.12
N THR A 434 26.79 34.48 4.03
CA THR A 434 27.26 34.09 5.37
C THR A 434 26.52 34.88 6.44
N GLY A 435 26.29 34.27 7.62
CA GLY A 435 25.61 34.92 8.75
C GLY A 435 24.10 34.68 8.79
N GLY A 436 23.64 33.59 8.17
CA GLY A 436 22.22 33.26 8.01
C GLY A 436 21.69 33.69 6.65
N ALA A 437 21.22 32.72 5.88
CA ALA A 437 20.61 32.94 4.58
C ALA A 437 19.52 31.92 4.29
N GLU A 438 18.65 32.28 3.34
CA GLU A 438 17.47 31.53 2.96
C GLU A 438 17.43 31.29 1.46
N VAL A 439 16.85 30.16 1.07
CA VAL A 439 16.62 29.74 -0.33
C VAL A 439 15.15 29.41 -0.48
N LEU A 440 14.43 30.17 -1.31
CA LEU A 440 13.06 29.85 -1.68
C LEU A 440 13.08 28.94 -2.92
N LEU A 441 12.55 27.74 -2.76
CA LEU A 441 12.23 26.80 -3.82
C LEU A 441 10.73 26.90 -4.11
N ALA A 442 10.31 26.90 -5.37
CA ALA A 442 8.91 26.71 -5.76
C ALA A 442 8.84 25.98 -7.10
N ASP A 443 7.87 25.07 -7.25
CA ASP A 443 7.63 24.30 -8.48
C ASP A 443 8.90 23.61 -9.04
N GLY A 444 9.73 23.08 -8.13
CA GLY A 444 10.99 22.41 -8.48
C GLY A 444 12.11 23.34 -8.96
N LYS A 445 11.98 24.66 -8.78
CA LYS A 445 12.97 25.67 -9.15
C LYS A 445 13.40 26.50 -7.95
N VAL A 446 14.61 27.05 -8.01
CA VAL A 446 15.06 28.10 -7.08
C VAL A 446 14.45 29.42 -7.53
N VAL A 447 13.59 30.02 -6.70
CA VAL A 447 12.92 31.30 -6.97
C VAL A 447 13.80 32.47 -6.53
N SER A 448 14.35 32.40 -5.30
CA SER A 448 15.21 33.44 -4.77
C SER A 448 16.17 32.89 -3.71
N VAL A 449 17.30 33.58 -3.54
CA VAL A 449 18.33 33.28 -2.53
C VAL A 449 18.80 34.61 -1.94
N GLY A 450 18.92 34.70 -0.62
CA GLY A 450 19.46 35.88 0.04
C GLY A 450 19.43 35.77 1.55
N PRO A 451 19.81 36.83 2.28
CA PRO A 451 19.72 36.86 3.75
C PRO A 451 18.30 36.62 4.26
N ARG A 452 17.31 37.03 3.47
CA ARG A 452 15.89 36.75 3.68
C ARG A 452 15.18 36.63 2.34
N VAL A 453 14.25 35.69 2.23
CA VAL A 453 13.44 35.47 1.02
C VAL A 453 11.94 35.65 1.31
N PRO A 454 11.10 35.85 0.29
CA PRO A 454 9.65 35.79 0.46
C PRO A 454 9.24 34.43 1.05
N HIS A 455 8.29 34.45 1.99
CA HIS A 455 7.69 33.26 2.58
C HIS A 455 6.21 33.20 2.15
N PRO A 456 5.89 32.57 1.01
CA PRO A 456 4.50 32.37 0.60
C PRO A 456 3.70 31.67 1.70
N THR A 457 2.43 32.00 1.82
CA THR A 457 1.52 31.35 2.79
C THR A 457 1.50 29.84 2.54
N GLY A 458 1.76 29.05 3.58
CA GLY A 458 1.83 27.58 3.46
C GLY A 458 3.13 27.04 2.86
N ALA A 459 4.21 27.82 2.82
CA ALA A 459 5.53 27.33 2.41
C ALA A 459 6.17 26.49 3.52
N ARG A 460 6.72 25.32 3.16
CA ARG A 460 7.47 24.47 4.08
C ARG A 460 8.79 25.16 4.46
N ILE A 461 9.06 25.35 5.75
CA ILE A 461 10.33 25.91 6.23
C ILE A 461 11.22 24.76 6.71
N VAL A 462 12.43 24.64 6.16
CA VAL A 462 13.44 23.67 6.57
C VAL A 462 14.64 24.44 7.10
N ASP A 463 14.82 24.43 8.43
CA ASP A 463 15.97 25.05 9.08
C ASP A 463 17.08 24.01 9.30
N ALA A 464 18.18 24.16 8.58
CA ALA A 464 19.33 23.27 8.68
C ALA A 464 20.26 23.63 9.86
N GLY A 465 20.03 24.77 10.52
CA GLY A 465 20.83 25.26 11.65
C GLY A 465 21.90 26.30 11.29
N ALA A 466 22.39 26.99 12.31
CA ALA A 466 23.29 28.14 12.18
C ALA A 466 24.70 27.79 11.67
N GLU A 467 25.11 26.53 11.80
CA GLU A 467 26.42 26.03 11.32
C GLU A 467 26.30 25.28 9.97
N ALA A 468 25.08 25.09 9.46
CA ALA A 468 24.89 24.31 8.25
C ALA A 468 25.29 25.09 6.99
N HIS A 469 25.72 24.32 5.99
CA HIS A 469 26.06 24.81 4.66
C HIS A 469 25.10 24.21 3.63
N ILE A 470 24.46 25.05 2.83
CA ILE A 470 23.67 24.63 1.66
C ILE A 470 24.50 24.89 0.40
N THR A 471 24.66 23.89 -0.46
CA THR A 471 25.36 24.00 -1.74
C THR A 471 24.46 23.60 -2.91
N PRO A 472 24.77 24.02 -4.15
CA PRO A 472 24.20 23.36 -5.32
C PRO A 472 24.57 21.87 -5.27
N GLY A 473 23.65 21.01 -5.70
CA GLY A 473 23.91 19.59 -5.78
C GLY A 473 25.06 19.28 -6.75
N PHE A 474 25.86 18.26 -6.43
CA PHE A 474 26.95 17.84 -7.29
C PHE A 474 26.43 17.28 -8.61
N ILE A 475 27.21 17.49 -9.67
CA ILE A 475 26.93 16.99 -11.01
C ILE A 475 28.05 16.02 -11.38
N ASP A 476 27.70 14.75 -11.58
CA ASP A 476 28.61 13.76 -12.12
C ASP A 476 28.56 13.81 -13.65
N ALA A 477 29.66 14.20 -14.29
CA ALA A 477 29.76 14.33 -15.73
C ALA A 477 30.05 12.99 -16.45
N ARG A 478 30.26 11.89 -15.71
CA ARG A 478 30.61 10.57 -16.29
C ARG A 478 30.18 9.40 -15.39
N GLY A 479 28.88 9.23 -15.23
CA GLY A 479 28.32 8.09 -14.49
C GLY A 479 28.06 6.87 -15.36
N THR A 480 28.44 5.69 -14.90
CA THR A 480 28.16 4.40 -15.58
C THR A 480 27.03 3.61 -14.92
N LEU A 481 26.40 4.15 -13.88
CA LEU A 481 25.40 3.46 -13.08
C LEU A 481 24.21 2.98 -13.92
N GLY A 482 23.88 1.69 -13.79
CA GLY A 482 22.78 1.05 -14.53
C GLY A 482 23.16 0.56 -15.94
N LEU A 483 24.36 0.87 -16.43
CA LEU A 483 24.91 0.31 -17.66
C LEU A 483 25.96 -0.73 -17.28
N GLY A 484 25.55 -2.00 -17.17
CA GLY A 484 26.43 -3.12 -16.82
C GLY A 484 27.66 -3.23 -17.75
N SER A 485 28.75 -3.79 -17.23
CA SER A 485 30.12 -3.64 -17.75
C SER A 485 30.44 -4.35 -19.09
N ARG A 486 29.45 -4.69 -19.93
CA ARG A 486 29.72 -5.53 -21.12
C ARG A 486 28.78 -5.41 -22.31
N GLU A 487 27.61 -4.80 -22.16
CA GLU A 487 26.67 -4.69 -23.28
C GLU A 487 26.77 -3.32 -23.94
N ARG A 488 26.64 -3.28 -25.27
CA ARG A 488 26.50 -2.07 -26.08
C ARG A 488 25.01 -1.84 -26.27
N PRO A 489 24.31 -1.16 -25.35
CA PRO A 489 22.87 -1.07 -25.42
C PRO A 489 22.53 -0.09 -26.55
N ASP A 490 21.39 -0.28 -27.20
CA ASP A 490 20.76 0.86 -27.87
C ASP A 490 20.43 1.88 -26.77
N ALA A 491 21.21 2.96 -26.76
CA ALA A 491 21.21 3.89 -25.65
C ALA A 491 19.87 4.61 -25.51
N SER A 492 19.05 4.68 -26.57
CA SER A 492 17.76 5.39 -26.51
C SER A 492 16.74 4.66 -25.61
N VAL A 493 16.55 3.36 -25.84
CA VAL A 493 15.62 2.52 -25.06
C VAL A 493 16.13 2.31 -23.64
N THR A 494 17.43 2.06 -23.51
CA THR A 494 18.07 1.77 -22.21
C THR A 494 18.03 2.98 -21.28
N LEU A 495 18.24 4.20 -21.80
CA LEU A 495 18.13 5.43 -21.00
C LEU A 495 16.69 5.70 -20.53
N GLY A 496 15.68 5.35 -21.34
CA GLY A 496 14.27 5.40 -20.93
C GLY A 496 13.96 4.46 -19.77
N LEU A 497 14.47 3.23 -19.82
CA LEU A 497 14.34 2.25 -18.74
C LEU A 497 15.07 2.69 -17.47
N LEU A 498 16.28 3.24 -17.60
CA LEU A 498 17.04 3.77 -16.47
C LEU A 498 16.35 4.98 -15.81
N ALA A 499 15.77 5.88 -16.59
CA ALA A 499 14.97 6.99 -16.08
C ALA A 499 13.72 6.52 -15.31
N ALA A 500 13.11 5.41 -15.73
CA ALA A 500 12.01 4.79 -15.01
C ALA A 500 12.45 4.04 -13.73
N GLY A 501 13.65 3.46 -13.75
CA GLY A 501 14.22 2.67 -12.65
C GLY A 501 14.91 3.49 -11.55
N SER A 502 15.42 4.69 -11.87
CA SER A 502 16.22 5.52 -10.95
C SER A 502 15.49 5.87 -9.64
N ARG A 503 14.15 5.90 -9.66
CA ARG A 503 13.32 6.18 -8.47
C ARG A 503 13.25 5.01 -7.48
N TRP A 504 13.46 3.77 -7.94
CA TRP A 504 13.30 2.55 -7.14
C TRP A 504 14.63 1.88 -6.77
N ASP A 505 15.69 2.21 -7.49
CA ASP A 505 16.98 1.55 -7.36
C ASP A 505 17.82 2.13 -6.22
N LYS A 506 18.27 1.26 -5.30
CA LYS A 506 19.08 1.65 -4.13
C LYS A 506 20.42 2.27 -4.53
N GLY A 507 21.00 1.89 -5.67
CA GLY A 507 22.23 2.48 -6.20
C GLY A 507 22.04 3.96 -6.54
N TRP A 508 20.94 4.28 -7.22
CA TRP A 508 20.58 5.66 -7.57
C TRP A 508 20.32 6.53 -6.33
N GLN A 509 19.59 5.99 -5.35
CA GLN A 509 19.35 6.68 -4.07
C GLN A 509 20.64 6.93 -3.27
N ARG A 510 21.60 5.99 -3.29
CA ARG A 510 22.92 6.19 -2.67
C ARG A 510 23.69 7.32 -3.32
N VAL A 511 23.68 7.41 -4.65
CA VAL A 511 24.32 8.50 -5.39
C VAL A 511 23.67 9.85 -5.06
N ALA A 512 22.33 9.90 -4.99
CA ALA A 512 21.61 11.09 -4.54
C ALA A 512 21.96 11.47 -3.08
N GLY A 513 22.03 10.48 -2.19
CA GLY A 513 22.42 10.67 -0.78
C GLY A 513 23.85 11.14 -0.58
N ALA A 514 24.75 10.87 -1.53
CA ALA A 514 26.11 11.42 -1.57
C ALA A 514 26.16 12.88 -2.07
N GLY A 515 25.00 13.49 -2.36
CA GLY A 515 24.89 14.88 -2.84
C GLY A 515 24.95 15.04 -4.36
N VAL A 516 25.07 13.94 -5.12
CA VAL A 516 25.04 13.98 -6.60
C VAL A 516 23.60 14.00 -7.06
N THR A 517 23.14 15.17 -7.53
CA THR A 517 21.73 15.38 -7.91
C THR A 517 21.46 15.13 -9.40
N THR A 518 22.52 15.18 -10.20
CA THR A 518 22.45 15.05 -11.67
C THR A 518 23.66 14.27 -12.15
N MET A 519 23.45 13.34 -13.08
CA MET A 519 24.51 12.50 -13.62
C MET A 519 24.35 12.34 -15.13
N ALA A 520 25.42 12.57 -15.90
CA ALA A 520 25.49 12.17 -17.29
C ALA A 520 25.75 10.67 -17.36
N VAL A 521 24.76 9.90 -17.80
CA VAL A 521 24.86 8.45 -17.89
C VAL A 521 25.52 8.08 -19.21
N VAL A 522 26.73 7.54 -19.12
CA VAL A 522 27.55 7.15 -20.26
C VAL A 522 27.97 5.68 -20.13
N PRO A 523 28.07 4.94 -21.25
CA PRO A 523 28.54 3.56 -21.20
C PRO A 523 30.02 3.50 -20.81
N GLU A 524 30.40 2.44 -20.11
CA GLU A 524 31.79 2.21 -19.70
C GLU A 524 32.72 1.94 -20.90
N SER A 525 32.21 1.22 -21.92
CA SER A 525 32.88 0.95 -23.18
C SER A 525 32.09 1.54 -24.35
N LEU A 526 32.77 2.31 -25.21
CA LEU A 526 32.16 2.93 -26.38
C LEU A 526 32.32 2.09 -27.65
N ALA A 527 31.36 2.23 -28.56
CA ALA A 527 31.56 1.86 -29.96
C ALA A 527 32.39 2.94 -30.68
N SER A 528 33.14 2.56 -31.72
CA SER A 528 33.98 3.48 -32.51
C SER A 528 33.21 4.62 -33.21
N THR A 529 31.88 4.53 -33.25
CA THR A 529 30.96 5.52 -33.85
C THR A 529 30.30 6.46 -32.83
N GLY A 530 30.67 6.38 -31.54
CA GLY A 530 30.05 7.15 -30.46
C GLY A 530 28.70 6.60 -30.01
N THR A 531 28.17 7.13 -28.90
CA THR A 531 26.89 6.71 -28.31
C THR A 531 26.10 7.90 -27.80
N ARG A 532 24.78 7.89 -28.04
CA ARG A 532 23.87 8.92 -27.51
C ARG A 532 23.72 8.73 -26.01
N THR A 533 23.85 9.80 -25.24
CA THR A 533 23.82 9.78 -23.77
C THR A 533 23.00 10.95 -23.25
N GLN A 534 22.61 10.89 -21.97
CA GLN A 534 21.71 11.89 -21.38
C GLN A 534 22.08 12.18 -19.93
N ALA A 535 21.83 13.42 -19.52
CA ALA A 535 21.88 13.81 -18.12
C ALA A 535 20.57 13.47 -17.44
N LEU A 536 20.64 12.66 -16.39
CA LEU A 536 19.52 12.22 -15.60
C LEU A 536 19.61 12.79 -14.18
N LYS A 537 18.45 13.14 -13.62
CA LYS A 537 18.28 13.40 -12.20
C LYS A 537 18.38 12.07 -11.45
N THR A 538 19.18 12.06 -10.39
CA THR A 538 19.44 10.85 -9.60
C THR A 538 18.27 10.46 -8.70
N SER A 539 17.36 11.42 -8.45
CA SER A 539 16.12 11.21 -7.71
C SER A 539 15.00 12.05 -8.35
N ALA A 540 14.27 11.45 -9.29
CA ALA A 540 13.14 12.08 -9.99
C ALA A 540 11.79 11.47 -9.58
N ARG A 541 10.74 12.30 -9.54
CA ARG A 541 9.38 11.84 -9.21
C ARG A 541 8.73 11.05 -10.36
N THR A 542 9.02 11.43 -11.60
CA THR A 542 8.52 10.74 -12.81
C THR A 542 9.68 10.46 -13.76
N SER A 543 9.53 9.45 -14.62
CA SER A 543 10.54 9.10 -15.63
C SER A 543 10.81 10.27 -16.59
N GLU A 544 9.78 11.04 -16.93
CA GLU A 544 9.90 12.24 -17.76
C GLU A 544 10.68 13.35 -17.05
N ALA A 545 10.41 13.58 -15.75
CA ALA A 545 11.13 14.55 -14.94
C ALA A 545 12.58 14.12 -14.62
N ALA A 546 12.93 12.85 -14.86
CA ALA A 546 14.29 12.38 -14.71
C ALA A 546 15.22 12.98 -15.76
N PHE A 547 14.70 13.33 -16.93
CA PHE A 547 15.49 13.97 -17.98
C PHE A 547 15.66 15.45 -17.67
N VAL A 548 16.92 15.92 -17.60
CA VAL A 548 17.21 17.34 -17.35
C VAL A 548 16.75 18.22 -18.53
N ARG A 549 16.89 17.71 -19.76
CA ARG A 549 16.39 18.27 -21.02
C ARG A 549 16.24 17.14 -22.05
N GLY A 550 15.49 17.41 -23.13
CA GLY A 550 15.45 16.54 -24.32
C GLY A 550 16.86 16.25 -24.88
N HIS A 551 16.97 15.12 -25.57
CA HIS A 551 18.18 14.37 -25.90
C HIS A 551 19.32 15.07 -26.70
N ASP A 552 20.46 15.44 -26.09
CA ASP A 552 21.51 16.18 -26.84
C ASP A 552 22.98 15.75 -26.71
N LEU A 553 23.35 14.75 -25.89
CA LEU A 553 24.77 14.37 -25.80
C LEU A 553 25.11 13.19 -26.72
N VAL A 554 26.16 13.35 -27.53
CA VAL A 554 26.83 12.22 -28.19
C VAL A 554 28.22 12.09 -27.57
N TYR A 555 28.45 10.97 -26.90
CA TYR A 555 29.69 10.66 -26.22
C TYR A 555 30.62 9.90 -27.17
N PHE A 556 31.85 10.41 -27.33
CA PHE A 556 32.90 9.83 -28.16
C PHE A 556 34.17 9.65 -27.33
N ASP A 557 34.89 8.57 -27.59
CA ASP A 557 36.21 8.33 -27.00
C ASP A 557 37.28 8.50 -28.09
N ALA A 558 38.15 9.47 -27.89
CA ALA A 558 39.29 9.75 -28.75
C ALA A 558 40.63 9.35 -28.10
N SER A 559 40.58 8.58 -27.00
CA SER A 559 41.76 8.03 -26.32
C SER A 559 42.32 6.79 -27.06
N GLY A 560 43.52 6.33 -26.68
CA GLY A 560 44.22 5.19 -27.30
C GLY A 560 45.30 5.55 -28.33
N GLY A 561 45.97 4.53 -28.87
CA GLY A 561 47.16 4.64 -29.75
C GLY A 561 46.90 5.06 -31.20
N HIS A 562 45.64 5.16 -31.63
CA HIS A 562 45.24 5.44 -33.02
C HIS A 562 44.37 6.72 -33.15
N ARG A 563 44.76 7.81 -32.47
CA ARG A 563 43.98 9.05 -32.38
C ARG A 563 43.59 9.67 -33.72
N LEU A 564 44.50 9.66 -34.70
CA LEU A 564 44.27 10.19 -36.05
C LEU A 564 43.19 9.40 -36.81
N GLN A 565 43.18 8.08 -36.66
CA GLN A 565 42.20 7.21 -37.31
C GLN A 565 40.81 7.38 -36.68
N ASN A 566 40.75 7.50 -35.35
CA ASN A 566 39.50 7.74 -34.64
C ASN A 566 38.89 9.11 -34.99
N ALA A 567 39.73 10.15 -35.11
CA ALA A 567 39.29 11.48 -35.52
C ALA A 567 38.75 11.49 -36.98
N ASP A 568 39.39 10.78 -37.91
CA ASP A 568 38.94 10.67 -39.30
C ASP A 568 37.61 9.89 -39.42
N ALA A 569 37.46 8.79 -38.66
CA ALA A 569 36.22 8.02 -38.59
C ALA A 569 35.05 8.84 -38.02
N LEU A 570 35.32 9.65 -36.99
CA LEU A 570 34.34 10.59 -36.42
C LEU A 570 33.90 11.61 -37.47
N ARG A 571 34.86 12.25 -38.15
CA ARG A 571 34.59 13.24 -39.19
C ARG A 571 33.70 12.68 -40.30
N LYS A 572 34.04 11.51 -40.85
CA LYS A 572 33.25 10.83 -41.89
C LYS A 572 31.83 10.51 -41.42
N THR A 573 31.66 10.18 -40.13
CA THR A 573 30.35 9.89 -39.55
C THR A 573 29.50 11.15 -39.42
N LEU A 574 30.07 12.26 -38.96
CA LEU A 574 29.39 13.56 -38.92
C LEU A 574 29.01 14.07 -40.32
N GLU A 575 29.88 13.90 -41.32
CA GLU A 575 29.60 14.28 -42.71
C GLU A 575 28.43 13.47 -43.31
N ARG A 576 28.35 12.16 -43.03
CA ARG A 576 27.20 11.33 -43.43
C ARG A 576 25.91 11.77 -42.73
N GLY A 577 25.98 12.06 -41.43
CA GLY A 577 24.85 12.57 -40.65
C GLY A 577 24.31 13.88 -41.21
N LYS A 578 25.20 14.81 -41.58
CA LYS A 578 24.83 16.08 -42.22
C LYS A 578 24.05 15.88 -43.52
N LYS A 579 24.57 15.04 -44.43
CA LYS A 579 23.89 14.73 -45.71
C LYS A 579 22.51 14.09 -45.49
N TYR A 580 22.40 13.22 -44.49
CA TYR A 580 21.11 12.60 -44.13
C TYR A 580 20.11 13.63 -43.61
N PHE A 581 20.55 14.55 -42.74
CA PHE A 581 19.72 15.63 -42.23
C PHE A 581 19.22 16.55 -43.35
N GLU A 582 20.12 16.99 -44.24
CA GLU A 582 19.77 17.81 -45.41
C GLU A 582 18.74 17.12 -46.32
N LYS A 583 18.86 15.79 -46.52
CA LYS A 583 17.88 15.00 -47.27
C LYS A 583 16.51 14.98 -46.59
N TRP A 584 16.47 14.88 -45.26
CA TRP A 584 15.23 14.90 -44.49
C TRP A 584 14.56 16.28 -44.45
N GLU A 585 15.33 17.36 -44.36
CA GLU A 585 14.77 18.71 -44.47
C GLU A 585 14.14 18.93 -45.84
N LYS A 586 14.84 18.51 -46.90
CA LYS A 586 14.29 18.55 -48.26
C LYS A 586 12.98 17.74 -48.33
N TYR A 587 12.99 16.50 -47.82
CA TYR A 587 11.78 15.67 -47.79
C TYR A 587 10.62 16.33 -47.02
N ARG A 588 10.88 16.92 -45.85
CA ARG A 588 9.84 17.63 -45.07
C ARG A 588 9.28 18.84 -45.81
N ALA A 589 10.15 19.62 -46.46
CA ALA A 589 9.74 20.75 -47.27
C ALA A 589 8.92 20.32 -48.50
N ASP A 590 9.34 19.26 -49.19
CA ASP A 590 8.65 18.70 -50.34
C ASP A 590 7.29 18.11 -49.92
N ARG A 591 7.21 17.43 -48.78
CA ARG A 591 5.96 16.91 -48.20
C ARG A 591 5.00 18.02 -47.82
N ALA A 592 5.46 19.07 -47.15
CA ALA A 592 4.62 20.21 -46.80
C ALA A 592 4.04 20.90 -48.04
N LYS A 593 4.85 21.05 -49.10
CA LYS A 593 4.37 21.57 -50.40
C LYS A 593 3.30 20.66 -51.01
N TRP A 594 3.56 19.35 -51.07
CA TRP A 594 2.61 18.37 -51.59
C TRP A 594 1.29 18.37 -50.80
N GLU A 595 1.34 18.45 -49.47
CA GLU A 595 0.15 18.54 -48.62
C GLU A 595 -0.66 19.81 -48.91
N THR A 596 0.01 20.97 -49.11
CA THR A 596 -0.69 22.22 -49.49
C THR A 596 -1.27 22.19 -50.90
N GLU A 597 -0.57 21.62 -51.87
CA GLU A 597 -1.03 21.52 -53.26
C GLU A 597 -2.22 20.56 -53.38
N ASN A 598 -2.21 19.44 -52.66
CA ASN A 598 -3.33 18.50 -52.64
C ASN A 598 -4.54 19.04 -51.89
N ALA A 599 -4.35 19.72 -50.75
CA ALA A 599 -5.46 20.38 -50.06
C ALA A 599 -6.14 21.45 -50.96
N THR A 600 -5.36 22.12 -51.82
CA THR A 600 -5.88 23.09 -52.80
C THR A 600 -6.67 22.40 -53.92
N LYS A 601 -6.20 21.25 -54.41
CA LYS A 601 -6.92 20.43 -55.41
C LYS A 601 -8.21 19.82 -54.87
N GLU A 602 -8.18 19.29 -53.64
CA GLU A 602 -9.39 18.77 -52.98
C GLU A 602 -10.43 19.88 -52.76
N ALA A 603 -9.99 21.09 -52.42
CA ALA A 603 -10.88 22.25 -52.27
C ALA A 603 -11.51 22.71 -53.61
N SER A 604 -10.76 22.66 -54.72
CA SER A 604 -11.31 23.01 -56.04
C SER A 604 -12.33 21.99 -56.54
N VAL A 605 -12.05 20.69 -56.37
CA VAL A 605 -12.99 19.61 -56.73
C VAL A 605 -14.26 19.69 -55.88
N ARG A 606 -14.15 20.04 -54.60
CA ARG A 606 -15.29 20.25 -53.71
C ARG A 606 -16.14 21.47 -54.11
N ALA A 607 -15.50 22.55 -54.55
CA ALA A 607 -16.21 23.74 -55.03
C ALA A 607 -16.96 23.48 -56.35
N GLU A 608 -16.34 22.76 -57.29
CA GLU A 608 -16.99 22.38 -58.56
C GLU A 608 -18.16 21.42 -58.36
N SER A 609 -18.02 20.44 -57.46
CA SER A 609 -19.11 19.50 -57.12
C SER A 609 -20.28 20.21 -56.41
N GLU A 610 -20.02 21.17 -55.51
CA GLU A 610 -21.06 22.00 -54.90
C GLU A 610 -21.79 22.91 -55.91
N GLU A 611 -21.06 23.47 -56.89
CA GLU A 611 -21.67 24.28 -57.95
C GLU A 611 -22.56 23.40 -58.87
N THR A 612 -22.12 22.18 -59.17
CA THR A 612 -22.87 21.21 -59.98
C THR A 612 -24.14 20.75 -59.25
N LEU A 613 -24.05 20.50 -57.94
CA LEU A 613 -25.20 20.20 -57.08
C LEU A 613 -26.20 21.36 -57.01
N ARG A 614 -25.71 22.61 -56.92
CA ARG A 614 -26.58 23.80 -56.96
C ARG A 614 -27.31 23.95 -58.30
N LYS A 615 -26.64 23.66 -59.42
CA LYS A 615 -27.29 23.65 -60.75
C LYS A 615 -28.36 22.56 -60.85
N ARG A 616 -28.12 21.36 -60.32
CA ARG A 616 -29.11 20.26 -60.26
C ARG A 616 -30.33 20.60 -59.39
N LEU A 617 -30.14 21.25 -58.24
CA LEU A 617 -31.24 21.66 -57.36
C LEU A 617 -32.11 22.80 -57.93
N ALA A 618 -31.57 23.58 -58.89
CA ALA A 618 -32.28 24.70 -59.51
C ALA A 618 -33.15 24.30 -60.72
N GLN A 619 -33.07 23.06 -61.22
CA GLN A 619 -33.89 22.55 -62.32
C GLN A 619 -34.43 21.14 -62.01
N PRO A 620 -35.65 21.01 -61.47
CA PRO A 620 -36.25 19.70 -61.22
C PRO A 620 -36.86 19.17 -62.53
N GLY A 621 -36.09 18.42 -63.31
CA GLY A 621 -36.62 17.66 -64.46
C GLY A 621 -35.72 17.51 -65.68
N ALA A 622 -34.63 16.76 -65.56
CA ALA A 622 -33.91 16.07 -66.64
C ALA A 622 -33.11 14.94 -65.95
N GLY A 623 -33.23 13.64 -66.25
CA GLY A 623 -33.17 12.98 -67.55
C GLY A 623 -31.90 12.11 -67.52
N GLU A 624 -32.04 10.78 -67.58
CA GLU A 624 -31.11 9.72 -67.13
C GLU A 624 -29.73 9.58 -67.81
N GLU A 625 -29.14 10.61 -68.44
CA GLU A 625 -27.86 10.47 -69.17
C GLU A 625 -26.59 10.91 -68.43
N GLU A 626 -26.66 11.42 -67.18
CA GLU A 626 -25.47 11.89 -66.43
C GLU A 626 -25.04 10.98 -65.24
N LYS A 627 -25.43 9.71 -65.22
CA LYS A 627 -24.99 8.77 -64.17
C LYS A 627 -23.57 8.22 -64.40
N GLU A 628 -23.10 8.13 -65.64
CA GLU A 628 -21.77 7.56 -65.94
C GLU A 628 -20.60 8.49 -65.58
N GLU A 629 -20.75 9.82 -65.65
CA GLU A 629 -19.65 10.76 -65.36
C GLU A 629 -19.30 10.91 -63.86
N VAL A 630 -20.15 10.41 -62.96
CA VAL A 630 -19.93 10.47 -61.51
C VAL A 630 -19.20 9.22 -61.01
N GLU A 631 -19.48 8.05 -61.57
CA GLU A 631 -18.74 6.81 -61.24
C GLU A 631 -17.26 6.90 -61.67
N GLU A 632 -16.97 7.53 -62.82
CA GLU A 632 -15.59 7.72 -63.29
C GLU A 632 -14.78 8.70 -62.41
N LYS A 633 -15.43 9.60 -61.66
CA LYS A 633 -14.77 10.58 -60.79
C LYS A 633 -14.59 10.12 -59.34
N GLU A 634 -15.43 9.20 -58.85
CA GLU A 634 -15.18 8.53 -57.56
C GLU A 634 -14.02 7.53 -57.63
N GLU A 635 -13.79 6.90 -58.80
CA GLU A 635 -12.64 6.01 -59.02
C GLU A 635 -11.29 6.76 -58.94
N VAL A 636 -11.23 8.01 -59.43
CA VAL A 636 -10.06 8.90 -59.31
C VAL A 636 -9.79 9.33 -57.87
N ALA A 637 -10.83 9.48 -57.04
CA ALA A 637 -10.66 9.77 -55.61
C ALA A 637 -10.14 8.55 -54.83
N GLY A 638 -10.53 7.33 -55.23
CA GLY A 638 -10.03 6.08 -54.67
C GLY A 638 -8.54 5.84 -54.94
N GLU A 639 -8.05 6.14 -56.15
CA GLU A 639 -6.62 6.01 -56.49
C GLU A 639 -5.71 6.98 -55.70
N VAL A 640 -6.25 8.07 -55.16
CA VAL A 640 -5.50 9.05 -54.35
C VAL A 640 -5.36 8.58 -52.90
N GLU A 641 -6.31 7.82 -52.35
CA GLU A 641 -6.18 7.20 -51.03
C GLU A 641 -5.21 6.02 -51.01
N GLU A 642 -5.11 5.25 -52.10
CA GLU A 642 -4.20 4.10 -52.18
C GLU A 642 -2.70 4.50 -52.29
N LYS A 643 -2.43 5.77 -52.61
CA LYS A 643 -1.07 6.37 -52.64
C LYS A 643 -0.70 7.18 -51.39
N LYS A 644 -1.57 7.23 -50.38
CA LYS A 644 -1.37 7.86 -49.07
C LYS A 644 -0.64 6.91 -48.12
#